data_AF-A0AAE8M7U7-F1
#
_entry.id   AF-A0AAE8M7U7-F1
#
_cell.length_a   1.000
_cell.length_b   1.000
_cell.length_c   1.000
_cell.angle_alpha   90.00
_cell.angle_beta   90.00
_cell.angle_gamma   90.00
#
_symmetry.space_group_name_H-M   'P 1'
#
loop_
_entity.id
_entity.type
_entity.pdbx_description
1 polymer ?
#
loop_
_entity_poly.entity_id
_entity_poly.type
_entity_poly.pdbx_seq_one_letter_code
_entity_poly.pdbx_strand_id
1 'polypeptide(L)'
;MSENNESDLAVWEQIVYTPTSSPPESVLADVTEPRTPQEEHSNKSQVIAGDKKPEKDEGDTTANKLKGPPEEGDTTIPCAKKRLPRVRLEPTVRECNWEQFKNHYSVEDAAHAIEVLLAGDELNEEMEDEQLKRLSAKQREEFLDANERKPLRQSGDAKGHDERLIKRVRINSPAVLSLLSKVTGEDFCVTKPHTFLRPFKSLIHFHDKMEEKFASLEARVGQPGELATKVTSTNDTSSAIEEARAYEEVKTYIQFVNDRLLPIYHKFDNLDFTHQPKVRYSDLWYLFRYGEVLHTREDPSVGERLSPSHKSIGQQLWRMYWMQRGVTDWRVDDLKDEDSKLRRNDLPRSVDISIPSYYIDFDGKSYTGVWRHFTIPQFEGEVAITSLPIYPIRFQRGYENTLQYFRERGQRFRDLLSQQYVPVRHGGWILAHKPSGYLLRDKVGDENKKDDEEEEEEGEDEENLKGREVSEYIEGDVVINFEEAYKAHPSWKPQYANWCKCNLDTDTDEDKFAIIQWSGPDRTKVIQKTYEVVITSDDVGSLEWNRLADKDDFAIHASVRVTEKDPSKQKFSPDDIALLPARLMGYSLKHRCFVNVDIANIKELSTDSDYLSKLLIPAADKVFINAMMQDHYDQQDMQLKLSSTRSAALCQGPDSHQSKALTILLHGPPGVGKTTAAEALAGAHHKGLLTISCNDLGIDVETMENKLLDTISLVKNGNCVLHIIEPENFLSRQEKGDSLSKNALMSALFRTLKKYHGVSFIEVKEDGALIKGLASEVDVSVAFNLLDLDQTLALFKMNIEHYKQIARQRAADTGQLALVIREESILTFAQQSFATFFWWNGHQISKAFQMATSLAYVEQKDATERYLGREHFEKVMKFVP
;
A
#
# COMPACT_ATOMS: atom_id res chain seq x y z
N MET A 1 0.94 -52.88 24.41
CA MET A 1 -0.20 -53.50 25.12
C MET A 1 -1.12 -52.35 25.52
N SER A 2 -2.31 -52.14 24.99
CA SER A 2 -3.09 -52.76 23.88
C SER A 2 -4.14 -51.71 23.49
N GLU A 3 -4.24 -51.25 22.25
CA GLU A 3 -5.10 -51.79 21.17
C GLU A 3 -6.61 -51.82 21.47
N ASN A 4 -7.39 -51.38 20.46
CA ASN A 4 -8.85 -51.39 20.29
C ASN A 4 -9.64 -50.30 21.07
N ASN A 5 -10.46 -49.44 20.45
CA ASN A 5 -11.45 -49.72 19.39
C ASN A 5 -11.51 -48.67 18.26
N GLU A 6 -11.64 -49.17 17.03
CA GLU A 6 -12.39 -48.50 15.95
C GLU A 6 -13.85 -48.96 16.01
N SER A 7 -14.82 -48.06 15.77
CA SER A 7 -15.98 -48.26 14.88
C SER A 7 -17.05 -47.18 15.09
N ASP A 8 -17.25 -46.30 14.11
CA ASP A 8 -18.55 -46.10 13.47
C ASP A 8 -18.39 -45.29 12.19
N LEU A 9 -19.09 -45.70 11.12
CA LEU A 9 -18.83 -45.30 9.74
C LEU A 9 -20.13 -45.01 8.99
N ALA A 10 -20.13 -43.92 8.21
CA ALA A 10 -21.11 -43.55 7.17
C ALA A 10 -22.56 -43.28 7.68
N VAL A 11 -23.45 -42.54 7.00
CA VAL A 11 -23.61 -42.08 5.59
C VAL A 11 -24.01 -40.58 5.66
N TRP A 12 -23.71 -39.67 4.73
CA TRP A 12 -24.48 -39.38 3.49
C TRP A 12 -23.69 -38.54 2.48
N GLU A 13 -23.42 -39.20 1.35
CA GLU A 13 -23.43 -38.77 -0.06
C GLU A 13 -22.73 -37.49 -0.58
N GLN A 14 -21.98 -37.72 -1.66
CA GLN A 14 -21.35 -36.73 -2.53
C GLN A 14 -22.36 -36.14 -3.52
N ILE A 15 -22.25 -34.85 -3.84
CA ILE A 15 -22.84 -34.29 -5.07
C ILE A 15 -21.73 -34.00 -6.06
N VAL A 16 -21.68 -34.82 -7.11
CA VAL A 16 -20.81 -34.65 -8.28
C VAL A 16 -21.50 -33.74 -9.28
N TYR A 17 -20.86 -32.65 -9.71
CA TYR A 17 -21.30 -31.84 -10.85
C TYR A 17 -20.47 -32.18 -12.09
N THR A 18 -21.05 -32.96 -13.00
CA THR A 18 -20.55 -33.13 -14.37
C THR A 18 -21.22 -32.14 -15.33
N PRO A 19 -20.50 -31.60 -16.34
CA PRO A 19 -21.05 -30.58 -17.24
C PRO A 19 -21.85 -31.19 -18.41
N THR A 20 -22.95 -30.56 -18.80
CA THR A 20 -23.71 -30.91 -20.02
C THR A 20 -23.97 -29.70 -20.93
N SER A 21 -23.32 -29.77 -22.08
CA SER A 21 -23.47 -29.08 -23.36
C SER A 21 -24.77 -28.31 -23.73
N SER A 22 -24.53 -27.13 -24.31
CA SER A 22 -25.11 -26.62 -25.59
C SER A 22 -26.42 -25.80 -25.59
N PRO A 23 -26.61 -24.92 -26.61
CA PRO A 23 -27.39 -23.68 -26.47
C PRO A 23 -28.71 -23.64 -27.27
N PRO A 24 -29.55 -22.60 -27.09
CA PRO A 24 -30.59 -22.20 -28.03
C PRO A 24 -30.14 -21.07 -28.99
N GLU A 25 -30.75 -21.05 -30.18
CA GLU A 25 -30.38 -20.18 -31.31
C GLU A 25 -31.02 -18.78 -31.31
N SER A 26 -30.53 -17.97 -32.26
CA SER A 26 -30.90 -16.61 -32.65
C SER A 26 -32.39 -16.28 -32.84
N VAL A 27 -32.75 -15.02 -32.58
CA VAL A 27 -33.76 -14.27 -33.35
C VAL A 27 -33.20 -12.87 -33.66
N LEU A 28 -33.34 -12.42 -34.92
CA LEU A 28 -32.92 -11.08 -35.38
C LEU A 28 -33.92 -9.99 -34.98
N ALA A 29 -33.43 -8.76 -34.74
CA ALA A 29 -34.20 -7.53 -34.93
C ALA A 29 -33.30 -6.33 -35.25
N ASP A 30 -33.78 -5.48 -36.14
CA ASP A 30 -33.12 -4.45 -36.96
C ASP A 30 -32.25 -3.35 -36.30
N VAL A 31 -31.38 -2.81 -37.15
CA VAL A 31 -30.67 -1.53 -37.03
C VAL A 31 -31.63 -0.34 -37.16
N THR A 32 -31.50 0.68 -36.31
CA THR A 32 -31.95 2.06 -36.64
C THR A 32 -31.08 3.11 -35.94
N GLU A 33 -30.85 4.23 -36.63
CA GLU A 33 -29.89 5.28 -36.29
C GLU A 33 -30.36 6.22 -35.16
N PRO A 34 -29.44 6.89 -34.42
CA PRO A 34 -29.80 7.87 -33.40
C PRO A 34 -30.22 9.21 -34.03
N ARG A 35 -31.37 9.75 -33.58
CA ARG A 35 -31.79 11.13 -33.88
C ARG A 35 -31.30 12.12 -32.83
N THR A 36 -30.97 13.33 -33.29
CA THR A 36 -30.68 14.52 -32.49
C THR A 36 -31.90 15.04 -31.71
N PRO A 37 -31.64 15.81 -30.63
CA PRO A 37 -32.52 16.88 -30.21
C PRO A 37 -31.80 18.24 -30.13
N GLN A 38 -32.43 19.29 -30.68
CA GLN A 38 -32.13 20.70 -30.41
C GLN A 38 -32.99 21.22 -29.24
N GLU A 39 -32.47 22.21 -28.50
CA GLU A 39 -33.11 23.49 -28.09
C GLU A 39 -34.56 23.48 -27.49
N GLU A 40 -34.95 24.27 -26.48
CA GLU A 40 -34.26 25.33 -25.71
C GLU A 40 -35.07 25.77 -24.46
N HIS A 41 -34.49 26.71 -23.69
CA HIS A 41 -35.12 27.84 -22.96
C HIS A 41 -35.51 27.81 -21.46
N SER A 42 -35.23 28.98 -20.86
CA SER A 42 -35.92 29.70 -19.78
C SER A 42 -35.47 29.46 -18.32
N ASN A 43 -34.43 30.15 -17.84
CA ASN A 43 -34.44 31.51 -17.25
C ASN A 43 -35.03 31.64 -15.82
N LYS A 44 -34.20 32.09 -14.87
CA LYS A 44 -34.43 33.33 -14.09
C LYS A 44 -33.18 33.78 -13.31
N SER A 45 -33.06 35.10 -13.12
CA SER A 45 -31.89 35.82 -12.61
C SER A 45 -32.13 36.47 -11.25
N GLN A 46 -31.06 36.83 -10.52
CA GLN A 46 -30.97 38.15 -9.85
C GLN A 46 -29.53 38.53 -9.40
N VAL A 47 -29.37 39.78 -8.97
CA VAL A 47 -28.14 40.59 -8.95
C VAL A 47 -28.02 41.32 -7.60
N ILE A 48 -26.79 41.61 -7.11
CA ILE A 48 -26.42 42.80 -6.32
C ILE A 48 -24.89 43.02 -6.36
N ALA A 49 -24.41 44.16 -5.87
CA ALA A 49 -23.49 45.01 -6.64
C ALA A 49 -22.75 46.08 -5.81
N GLY A 50 -21.54 46.46 -6.23
CA GLY A 50 -20.79 47.65 -5.76
C GLY A 50 -19.29 47.40 -5.49
N ASP A 51 -18.37 48.39 -5.58
CA ASP A 51 -18.47 49.74 -6.16
C ASP A 51 -17.06 50.42 -6.34
N LYS A 52 -16.91 51.31 -7.34
CA LYS A 52 -15.96 52.46 -7.49
C LYS A 52 -14.40 52.36 -7.68
N LYS A 53 -13.98 52.82 -8.88
CA LYS A 53 -13.00 53.91 -9.26
C LYS A 53 -11.48 53.81 -8.89
N PRO A 54 -10.53 54.60 -9.50
CA PRO A 54 -10.61 55.83 -10.38
C PRO A 54 -10.16 55.66 -11.86
N GLU A 55 -10.58 56.45 -12.87
CA GLU A 55 -10.13 57.80 -13.39
C GLU A 55 -8.68 57.85 -13.99
N LYS A 56 -8.47 58.00 -15.32
CA LYS A 56 -8.44 59.20 -16.23
C LYS A 56 -6.98 59.66 -16.53
N ASP A 57 -6.57 60.26 -17.66
CA ASP A 57 -7.12 60.56 -19.01
C ASP A 57 -5.91 60.94 -19.95
N GLU A 58 -6.16 61.21 -21.25
CA GLU A 58 -5.24 61.80 -22.27
C GLU A 58 -4.12 60.87 -22.86
N GLY A 59 -3.78 60.90 -24.17
CA GLY A 59 -4.40 61.60 -25.31
C GLY A 59 -3.62 61.47 -26.63
N ASP A 60 -4.35 61.63 -27.74
CA ASP A 60 -3.92 61.87 -29.14
C ASP A 60 -3.40 60.70 -30.03
N THR A 61 -3.96 60.64 -31.25
CA THR A 61 -3.57 59.75 -32.35
C THR A 61 -3.70 60.52 -33.67
N THR A 62 -2.58 60.76 -34.36
CA THR A 62 -2.57 61.29 -35.72
C THR A 62 -2.00 60.26 -36.69
N ALA A 63 -2.74 60.00 -37.77
CA ALA A 63 -2.33 59.07 -38.81
C ALA A 63 -1.38 59.74 -39.81
N ASN A 64 -0.34 59.02 -40.25
CA ASN A 64 0.24 59.30 -41.57
C ASN A 64 0.82 58.05 -42.25
N LYS A 65 0.63 57.97 -43.56
CA LYS A 65 1.11 56.87 -44.42
C LYS A 65 2.62 56.94 -44.60
N LEU A 66 3.29 55.79 -44.74
CA LEU A 66 4.42 55.66 -45.67
C LEU A 66 4.64 54.21 -46.17
N LYS A 67 5.10 54.15 -47.42
CA LYS A 67 5.23 53.02 -48.36
C LYS A 67 5.98 51.78 -47.84
N GLY A 68 5.58 50.60 -48.33
CA GLY A 68 6.42 49.39 -48.29
C GLY A 68 7.40 49.29 -49.47
N PRO A 69 8.44 48.43 -49.40
CA PRO A 69 9.35 48.11 -50.50
C PRO A 69 8.78 47.02 -51.45
N PRO A 70 9.41 46.77 -52.62
CA PRO A 70 8.73 46.23 -53.79
C PRO A 70 8.85 44.70 -54.00
N GLU A 71 7.96 44.19 -54.85
CA GLU A 71 8.05 42.88 -55.51
C GLU A 71 9.15 42.87 -56.58
N GLU A 72 9.97 41.82 -56.64
CA GLU A 72 10.71 41.43 -57.84
C GLU A 72 10.76 39.91 -58.01
N GLY A 73 10.46 39.43 -59.22
CA GLY A 73 11.16 38.28 -59.81
C GLY A 73 10.68 36.88 -59.45
N ASP A 74 9.52 36.46 -59.97
CA ASP A 74 9.27 35.03 -60.23
C ASP A 74 10.36 34.49 -61.17
N THR A 75 11.29 33.73 -60.59
CA THR A 75 12.25 32.90 -61.33
C THR A 75 12.09 31.46 -60.89
N THR A 76 11.04 30.84 -61.41
CA THR A 76 10.85 29.39 -61.48
C THR A 76 12.05 28.70 -62.14
N ILE A 77 13.10 28.40 -61.36
CA ILE A 77 14.14 27.45 -61.74
C ILE A 77 13.51 26.04 -61.69
N PRO A 78 13.38 25.32 -62.81
CA PRO A 78 12.83 23.97 -62.79
C PRO A 78 13.85 23.02 -62.18
N CYS A 79 13.78 22.81 -60.87
CA CYS A 79 14.50 21.72 -60.22
C CYS A 79 13.84 20.39 -60.63
N ALA A 80 14.22 19.92 -61.82
CA ALA A 80 13.92 18.58 -62.29
C ALA A 80 14.53 17.59 -61.29
N LYS A 81 13.69 17.09 -60.37
CA LYS A 81 14.02 16.03 -59.42
C LYS A 81 14.36 14.76 -60.20
N LYS A 82 15.60 14.64 -60.68
CA LYS A 82 16.22 13.36 -60.97
C LYS A 82 16.15 12.57 -59.67
N ARG A 83 15.18 11.66 -59.57
CA ARG A 83 15.19 10.61 -58.54
C ARG A 83 16.49 9.84 -58.74
N LEU A 84 17.49 10.11 -57.90
CA LEU A 84 18.61 9.21 -57.74
C LEU A 84 18.04 7.85 -57.31
N PRO A 85 18.54 6.73 -57.86
CA PRO A 85 18.03 5.42 -57.49
C PRO A 85 18.27 5.23 -55.99
N ARG A 86 17.21 4.86 -55.25
CA ARG A 86 17.38 4.34 -53.88
C ARG A 86 18.39 3.19 -53.95
N VAL A 87 19.37 3.19 -53.04
CA VAL A 87 20.25 2.02 -52.86
C VAL A 87 19.35 0.81 -52.65
N ARG A 88 19.60 -0.25 -53.41
CA ARG A 88 18.78 -1.46 -53.36
C ARG A 88 19.05 -2.13 -52.03
N LEU A 89 18.02 -2.27 -51.20
CA LEU A 89 18.16 -2.98 -49.94
C LEU A 89 18.29 -4.49 -50.15
N GLU A 90 19.08 -5.10 -49.29
CA GLU A 90 19.26 -6.53 -49.11
C GLU A 90 18.60 -6.94 -47.77
N PRO A 91 17.91 -8.09 -47.72
CA PRO A 91 17.25 -8.59 -46.52
C PRO A 91 18.29 -9.20 -45.56
N THR A 92 19.15 -8.36 -45.00
CA THR A 92 20.26 -8.72 -44.13
C THR A 92 20.40 -7.73 -42.96
N VAL A 93 21.02 -8.21 -41.88
CA VAL A 93 21.37 -7.41 -40.70
C VAL A 93 22.87 -7.12 -40.72
N ARG A 94 23.26 -5.85 -40.59
CA ARG A 94 24.66 -5.43 -40.45
C ARG A 94 24.97 -5.06 -39.00
N GLU A 95 26.04 -5.61 -38.45
CA GLU A 95 26.56 -5.19 -37.15
C GLU A 95 27.66 -4.13 -37.34
N CYS A 96 27.59 -3.06 -36.54
CA CYS A 96 28.42 -1.86 -36.66
C CYS A 96 28.94 -1.42 -35.29
N ASN A 97 30.16 -0.86 -35.25
CA ASN A 97 30.57 0.06 -34.17
C ASN A 97 30.02 1.48 -34.44
N TRP A 98 30.28 2.47 -33.56
CA TRP A 98 29.74 3.82 -33.76
C TRP A 98 30.21 4.46 -35.08
N GLU A 99 31.48 4.26 -35.43
CA GLU A 99 32.06 4.79 -36.67
C GLU A 99 31.32 4.26 -37.91
N GLN A 100 31.12 2.95 -38.01
CA GLN A 100 30.40 2.29 -39.11
C GLN A 100 28.91 2.61 -39.11
N PHE A 101 28.32 2.84 -37.94
CA PHE A 101 26.91 3.21 -37.80
C PHE A 101 26.63 4.66 -38.26
N LYS A 102 27.66 5.52 -38.33
CA LYS A 102 27.54 6.91 -38.83
C LYS A 102 28.30 7.18 -40.13
N ASN A 103 29.06 6.21 -40.66
CA ASN A 103 29.83 6.35 -41.89
C ASN A 103 29.73 5.09 -42.76
N HIS A 104 29.41 5.28 -44.04
CA HIS A 104 29.35 4.23 -45.06
C HIS A 104 30.51 4.42 -46.05
N TYR A 105 31.31 3.38 -46.27
CA TYR A 105 32.51 3.43 -47.12
C TYR A 105 32.33 2.74 -48.49
N SER A 106 31.20 2.08 -48.70
CA SER A 106 30.81 1.44 -49.95
C SER A 106 29.33 1.72 -50.28
N VAL A 107 28.81 1.10 -51.35
CA VAL A 107 27.36 1.09 -51.62
C VAL A 107 26.66 -0.04 -50.85
N GLU A 108 27.36 -1.16 -50.64
CA GLU A 108 26.91 -2.33 -49.89
C GLU A 108 26.67 -1.98 -48.41
N ASP A 109 27.54 -1.14 -47.83
CA ASP A 109 27.41 -0.56 -46.49
C ASP A 109 26.01 0.04 -46.23
N ALA A 110 25.43 0.70 -47.24
CA ALA A 110 24.14 1.38 -47.16
C ALA A 110 22.95 0.50 -47.61
N ALA A 111 23.21 -0.76 -47.98
CA ALA A 111 22.24 -1.67 -48.57
C ALA A 111 21.52 -2.57 -47.56
N HIS A 112 21.89 -2.58 -46.27
CA HIS A 112 21.28 -3.51 -45.32
C HIS A 112 19.90 -3.04 -44.83
N ALA A 113 18.92 -3.96 -44.78
CA ALA A 113 17.58 -3.67 -44.27
C ALA A 113 17.57 -3.23 -42.80
N ILE A 114 18.50 -3.73 -41.99
CA ILE A 114 18.68 -3.40 -40.56
C ILE A 114 20.17 -3.19 -40.27
N GLU A 115 20.52 -2.13 -39.54
CA GLU A 115 21.86 -1.92 -38.98
C GLU A 115 21.80 -1.90 -37.44
N VAL A 116 22.77 -2.53 -36.79
CA VAL A 116 22.79 -2.73 -35.33
C VAL A 116 24.08 -2.16 -34.74
N LEU A 117 23.97 -1.20 -33.83
CA LEU A 117 25.10 -0.66 -33.09
C LEU A 117 25.47 -1.58 -31.92
N LEU A 118 26.64 -2.20 -32.02
CA LEU A 118 27.28 -2.97 -30.96
C LEU A 118 28.42 -2.16 -30.31
N ALA A 119 28.28 -1.83 -29.03
CA ALA A 119 29.31 -1.13 -28.26
C ALA A 119 29.30 -1.53 -26.78
N GLY A 120 30.45 -1.44 -26.11
CA GLY A 120 30.58 -1.66 -24.67
C GLY A 120 30.25 -0.40 -23.86
N ASP A 121 31.08 -0.12 -22.86
CA ASP A 121 30.96 1.06 -21.99
C ASP A 121 31.73 2.27 -22.57
N GLU A 122 32.65 2.01 -23.51
CA GLU A 122 33.43 2.97 -24.29
C GLU A 122 32.63 3.78 -25.34
N LEU A 123 31.32 3.52 -25.50
CA LEU A 123 30.50 4.14 -26.55
C LEU A 123 30.56 5.68 -26.55
N ASN A 124 30.57 6.33 -25.38
CA ASN A 124 30.67 7.78 -25.31
C ASN A 124 32.02 8.31 -25.82
N GLU A 125 33.09 7.53 -25.69
CA GLU A 125 34.42 7.85 -26.23
C GLU A 125 34.45 7.61 -27.74
N GLU A 126 33.87 6.52 -28.24
CA GLU A 126 33.70 6.30 -29.70
C GLU A 126 32.90 7.47 -30.34
N MET A 127 31.90 8.00 -29.63
CA MET A 127 31.09 9.14 -30.06
C MET A 127 31.88 10.46 -30.06
N GLU A 128 32.63 10.78 -28.99
CA GLU A 128 33.51 11.97 -28.91
C GLU A 128 34.58 11.95 -30.02
N ASP A 129 35.24 10.81 -30.23
CA ASP A 129 36.28 10.67 -31.25
C ASP A 129 35.72 10.86 -32.67
N GLU A 130 34.50 10.38 -32.95
CA GLU A 130 33.86 10.60 -34.25
C GLU A 130 33.38 12.04 -34.44
N GLN A 131 32.93 12.73 -33.39
CA GLN A 131 32.69 14.19 -33.45
C GLN A 131 33.98 14.94 -33.83
N LEU A 132 35.10 14.63 -33.16
CA LEU A 132 36.39 15.27 -33.40
C LEU A 132 37.01 14.90 -34.77
N LYS A 133 36.79 13.67 -35.27
CA LYS A 133 37.22 13.22 -36.62
C LYS A 133 36.52 13.98 -37.75
N ARG A 134 35.35 14.60 -37.51
CA ARG A 134 34.62 15.38 -38.54
C ARG A 134 35.17 16.79 -38.75
N LEU A 135 35.94 17.33 -37.81
CA LEU A 135 36.62 18.62 -37.92
C LEU A 135 37.89 18.53 -38.78
N SER A 136 38.28 19.63 -39.44
CA SER A 136 39.63 19.73 -40.00
C SER A 136 40.69 19.80 -38.89
N ALA A 137 41.95 19.45 -39.19
CA ALA A 137 43.02 19.47 -38.19
C ALA A 137 43.13 20.81 -37.45
N LYS A 138 43.02 21.94 -38.19
CA LYS A 138 43.04 23.29 -37.62
C LYS A 138 41.83 23.58 -36.72
N GLN A 139 40.62 23.24 -37.17
CA GLN A 139 39.41 23.42 -36.35
C GLN A 139 39.43 22.54 -35.10
N ARG A 140 40.00 21.34 -35.19
CA ARG A 140 40.15 20.43 -34.04
C ARG A 140 41.11 21.00 -33.00
N GLU A 141 42.22 21.59 -33.44
CA GLU A 141 43.18 22.30 -32.57
C GLU A 141 42.52 23.52 -31.91
N GLU A 142 41.90 24.40 -32.71
CA GLU A 142 41.15 25.57 -32.23
C GLU A 142 40.04 25.22 -31.22
N PHE A 143 39.29 24.13 -31.46
CA PHE A 143 38.22 23.69 -30.56
C PHE A 143 38.76 23.08 -29.25
N LEU A 144 39.87 22.33 -29.31
CA LEU A 144 40.49 21.71 -28.13
C LEU A 144 41.24 22.72 -27.25
N ASP A 145 41.79 23.77 -27.84
CA ASP A 145 42.40 24.89 -27.12
C ASP A 145 41.34 25.79 -26.47
N ALA A 146 40.19 26.01 -27.14
CA ALA A 146 39.10 26.83 -26.61
C ALA A 146 38.30 26.16 -25.48
N ASN A 147 38.19 24.83 -25.50
CA ASN A 147 37.42 24.07 -24.51
C ASN A 147 38.35 23.21 -23.64
N GLU A 148 38.66 23.67 -22.42
CA GLU A 148 39.54 22.98 -21.47
C GLU A 148 39.25 21.46 -21.40
N ARG A 149 40.07 20.66 -22.09
CA ARG A 149 39.88 19.22 -22.16
C ARG A 149 40.21 18.59 -20.82
N LYS A 150 39.20 18.44 -19.95
CA LYS A 150 39.34 17.57 -18.75
C LYS A 150 39.90 16.22 -19.23
N PRO A 151 40.97 15.68 -18.61
CA PRO A 151 41.55 14.43 -19.06
C PRO A 151 40.48 13.33 -19.05
N LEU A 152 40.58 12.40 -20.01
CA LEU A 152 39.88 11.12 -19.90
C LEU A 152 40.14 10.56 -18.50
N ARG A 153 39.11 10.03 -17.82
CA ARG A 153 39.37 9.22 -16.62
C ARG A 153 40.27 8.09 -17.07
N GLN A 154 41.51 8.06 -16.61
CA GLN A 154 42.33 6.86 -16.76
C GLN A 154 41.52 5.72 -16.15
N SER A 155 41.24 4.68 -16.92
CA SER A 155 40.47 3.52 -16.49
C SER A 155 41.29 2.67 -15.52
N GLY A 156 41.53 3.22 -14.33
CA GLY A 156 41.99 2.48 -13.17
C GLY A 156 41.01 1.35 -12.91
N ASP A 157 41.48 0.13 -13.13
CA ASP A 157 40.84 -1.12 -12.75
C ASP A 157 39.50 -1.51 -13.42
N ALA A 158 39.19 -0.95 -14.59
CA ALA A 158 38.19 -1.52 -15.51
C ALA A 158 38.74 -2.77 -16.24
N LYS A 159 39.15 -3.79 -15.49
CA LYS A 159 39.61 -5.08 -16.04
C LYS A 159 38.43 -5.91 -16.57
N GLY A 160 38.07 -5.63 -17.81
CA GLY A 160 37.53 -6.61 -18.75
C GLY A 160 36.08 -7.06 -18.53
N HIS A 161 35.17 -6.45 -19.31
CA HIS A 161 34.09 -7.20 -19.94
C HIS A 161 34.07 -6.81 -21.43
N ASP A 162 34.54 -7.71 -22.29
CA ASP A 162 34.61 -7.56 -23.76
C ASP A 162 33.22 -7.72 -24.44
N GLU A 163 32.15 -7.39 -23.69
CA GLU A 163 30.76 -7.71 -24.02
C GLU A 163 30.09 -6.52 -24.71
N ARG A 164 30.21 -6.45 -26.04
CA ARG A 164 29.54 -5.42 -26.85
C ARG A 164 28.04 -5.66 -26.91
N LEU A 165 27.25 -4.73 -26.38
CA LEU A 165 25.79 -4.83 -26.31
C LEU A 165 25.11 -4.14 -27.49
N ILE A 166 23.92 -4.60 -27.86
CA ILE A 166 23.01 -3.90 -28.78
C ILE A 166 22.54 -2.61 -28.09
N LYS A 167 23.01 -1.44 -28.57
CA LYS A 167 22.69 -0.10 -28.01
C LYS A 167 21.66 0.65 -28.86
N ARG A 168 21.71 0.51 -30.19
CA ARG A 168 20.77 1.10 -31.17
C ARG A 168 20.46 0.09 -32.28
N VAL A 169 19.23 0.14 -32.80
CA VAL A 169 18.79 -0.64 -33.98
C VAL A 169 18.20 0.34 -35.00
N ARG A 170 18.81 0.44 -36.18
CA ARG A 170 18.32 1.25 -37.30
C ARG A 170 17.58 0.36 -38.29
N ILE A 171 16.35 0.72 -38.62
CA ILE A 171 15.54 0.08 -39.64
C ILE A 171 15.56 0.96 -40.90
N ASN A 172 16.14 0.40 -41.97
CA ASN A 172 16.21 1.04 -43.29
C ASN A 172 15.06 0.59 -44.21
N SER A 173 14.49 -0.60 -43.97
CA SER A 173 13.41 -1.19 -44.78
C SER A 173 12.11 -0.37 -44.74
N PRO A 174 11.63 0.16 -45.89
CA PRO A 174 10.31 0.79 -45.99
C PRO A 174 9.15 -0.18 -45.72
N ALA A 175 9.33 -1.47 -46.01
CA ALA A 175 8.33 -2.50 -45.79
C ALA A 175 8.10 -2.75 -44.29
N VAL A 176 9.20 -2.89 -43.53
CA VAL A 176 9.16 -3.04 -42.07
C VAL A 176 8.55 -1.80 -41.42
N LEU A 177 9.00 -0.59 -41.79
CA LEU A 177 8.45 0.67 -41.25
C LEU A 177 6.94 0.80 -41.54
N SER A 178 6.48 0.46 -42.76
CA SER A 178 5.05 0.50 -43.11
C SER A 178 4.19 -0.55 -42.39
N LEU A 179 4.78 -1.64 -41.88
CA LEU A 179 4.09 -2.58 -41.01
C LEU A 179 4.10 -2.10 -39.55
N LEU A 180 5.23 -1.59 -39.07
CA LEU A 180 5.34 -0.98 -37.74
C LEU A 180 4.28 0.11 -37.55
N SER A 181 4.13 1.03 -38.51
CA SER A 181 3.08 2.07 -38.48
C SER A 181 1.67 1.53 -38.27
N LYS A 182 1.36 0.34 -38.81
CA LYS A 182 0.03 -0.28 -38.72
C LYS A 182 -0.19 -1.04 -37.42
N VAL A 183 0.87 -1.43 -36.70
CA VAL A 183 0.76 -2.14 -35.42
C VAL A 183 0.91 -1.21 -34.21
N THR A 184 1.70 -0.13 -34.34
CA THR A 184 1.83 0.92 -33.31
C THR A 184 0.74 1.97 -33.42
N GLY A 185 0.36 2.35 -34.65
CA GLY A 185 -0.51 3.51 -34.92
C GLY A 185 0.26 4.80 -35.27
N GLU A 186 1.60 4.76 -35.28
CA GLU A 186 2.48 5.90 -35.59
C GLU A 186 2.74 6.06 -37.10
N ASP A 187 2.94 7.29 -37.58
CA ASP A 187 3.24 7.57 -38.99
C ASP A 187 4.76 7.61 -39.27
N PHE A 188 5.44 6.45 -39.14
CA PHE A 188 6.86 6.32 -39.48
C PHE A 188 7.15 6.70 -40.94
N CYS A 189 8.12 7.61 -41.12
CA CYS A 189 8.47 8.13 -42.42
C CYS A 189 9.28 7.11 -43.26
N VAL A 190 8.60 6.34 -44.13
CA VAL A 190 9.18 5.33 -45.06
C VAL A 190 10.18 5.88 -46.11
N THR A 191 10.68 7.10 -45.93
CA THR A 191 11.73 7.74 -46.73
C THR A 191 13.03 8.02 -45.97
N LYS A 192 13.01 7.94 -44.63
CA LYS A 192 14.18 8.09 -43.76
C LYS A 192 14.39 6.81 -42.93
N PRO A 193 15.63 6.44 -42.61
CA PRO A 193 15.88 5.37 -41.65
C PRO A 193 15.39 5.78 -40.25
N HIS A 194 14.88 4.82 -39.48
CA HIS A 194 14.43 5.05 -38.10
C HIS A 194 15.29 4.26 -37.11
N THR A 195 15.75 4.91 -36.05
CA THR A 195 16.62 4.34 -35.03
C THR A 195 15.92 4.22 -33.69
N PHE A 196 15.86 2.98 -33.21
CA PHE A 196 15.29 2.57 -31.93
C PHE A 196 16.41 2.44 -30.90
N LEU A 197 16.18 2.95 -29.69
CA LEU A 197 17.17 2.97 -28.59
C LEU A 197 16.92 1.83 -27.59
N ARG A 198 17.98 1.27 -26.99
CA ARG A 198 17.85 0.29 -25.90
C ARG A 198 17.02 0.92 -24.74
N PRO A 199 15.92 0.29 -24.28
CA PRO A 199 15.66 -1.15 -24.33
C PRO A 199 14.78 -1.70 -25.47
N PHE A 200 14.48 -0.92 -26.52
CA PHE A 200 13.71 -1.35 -27.70
C PHE A 200 12.25 -1.75 -27.40
N LYS A 201 11.56 -1.00 -26.51
CA LYS A 201 10.26 -1.45 -25.98
C LYS A 201 9.22 -1.62 -27.08
N SER A 202 9.12 -0.70 -28.04
CA SER A 202 8.18 -0.82 -29.18
C SER A 202 8.43 -2.07 -30.01
N LEU A 203 9.68 -2.34 -30.40
CA LEU A 203 10.02 -3.53 -31.21
C LEU A 203 9.65 -4.85 -30.52
N ILE A 204 9.70 -4.87 -29.18
CA ILE A 204 9.35 -6.03 -28.34
C ILE A 204 7.82 -6.10 -28.11
N HIS A 205 7.19 -5.02 -27.61
CA HIS A 205 5.77 -4.99 -27.24
C HIS A 205 4.84 -5.23 -28.44
N PHE A 206 5.22 -4.76 -29.63
CA PHE A 206 4.43 -4.95 -30.85
C PHE A 206 4.85 -6.19 -31.65
N HIS A 207 5.76 -7.03 -31.15
CA HIS A 207 6.29 -8.18 -31.90
C HIS A 207 5.21 -9.19 -32.28
N ASP A 208 4.35 -9.63 -31.34
CA ASP A 208 3.25 -10.56 -31.61
C ASP A 208 2.36 -10.07 -32.77
N LYS A 209 2.03 -8.77 -32.79
CA LYS A 209 1.26 -8.15 -33.88
C LYS A 209 2.04 -8.10 -35.19
N MET A 210 3.36 -7.92 -35.14
CA MET A 210 4.22 -8.00 -36.32
C MET A 210 4.26 -9.42 -36.88
N GLU A 211 4.29 -10.47 -36.04
CA GLU A 211 4.17 -11.86 -36.47
C GLU A 211 2.79 -12.15 -37.10
N GLU A 212 1.69 -11.66 -36.52
CA GLU A 212 0.35 -11.74 -37.14
C GLU A 212 0.30 -11.09 -38.54
N LYS A 213 0.90 -9.90 -38.69
CA LYS A 213 1.00 -9.22 -40.00
C LYS A 213 1.94 -9.95 -40.96
N PHE A 214 3.02 -10.55 -40.46
CA PHE A 214 3.95 -11.34 -41.26
C PHE A 214 3.29 -12.63 -41.77
N ALA A 215 2.58 -13.37 -40.93
CA ALA A 215 1.79 -14.54 -41.34
C ALA A 215 0.72 -14.18 -42.38
N SER A 216 0.10 -13.01 -42.24
CA SER A 216 -0.85 -12.47 -43.23
C SER A 216 -0.20 -12.13 -44.58
N LEU A 217 1.07 -11.72 -44.57
CA LEU A 217 1.86 -11.45 -45.77
C LEU A 217 2.35 -12.76 -46.41
N GLU A 218 2.81 -13.72 -45.60
CA GLU A 218 3.20 -15.06 -46.04
C GLU A 218 2.06 -15.79 -46.75
N ALA A 219 0.83 -15.72 -46.19
CA ALA A 219 -0.35 -16.30 -46.81
C ALA A 219 -0.72 -15.69 -48.18
N ARG A 220 -0.34 -14.43 -48.44
CA ARG A 220 -0.54 -13.76 -49.74
C ARG A 220 0.53 -14.15 -50.76
N VAL A 221 1.79 -14.17 -50.33
CA VAL A 221 2.96 -14.41 -51.19
C VAL A 221 3.09 -15.91 -51.54
N GLY A 222 2.73 -16.79 -50.60
CA GLY A 222 2.91 -18.24 -50.70
C GLY A 222 4.32 -18.69 -50.28
N GLN A 223 4.48 -20.00 -50.05
CA GLN A 223 5.80 -20.55 -49.68
C GLN A 223 6.85 -20.34 -50.79
N PRO A 224 8.16 -20.33 -50.46
CA PRO A 224 9.24 -19.93 -51.38
C PRO A 224 9.40 -20.70 -52.71
N GLY A 225 8.58 -21.73 -52.97
CA GLY A 225 8.56 -22.49 -54.22
C GLY A 225 7.54 -22.00 -55.28
N GLU A 226 6.42 -21.38 -54.88
CA GLU A 226 5.37 -21.00 -55.84
C GLU A 226 5.66 -19.69 -56.60
N LEU A 227 6.51 -18.84 -56.02
CA LEU A 227 6.82 -17.51 -56.54
C LEU A 227 7.39 -17.54 -57.97
N ALA A 228 8.17 -18.57 -58.30
CA ALA A 228 8.73 -18.76 -59.64
C ALA A 228 7.68 -19.07 -60.71
N THR A 229 6.48 -19.54 -60.32
CA THR A 229 5.42 -20.01 -61.23
C THR A 229 4.34 -18.96 -61.48
N LYS A 230 4.07 -18.07 -60.50
CA LYS A 230 3.11 -16.95 -60.66
C LYS A 230 3.65 -15.82 -61.55
N VAL A 231 4.96 -15.62 -61.59
CA VAL A 231 5.61 -14.56 -62.40
C VAL A 231 5.38 -14.73 -63.92
N THR A 232 5.03 -15.94 -64.38
CA THR A 232 4.81 -16.25 -65.80
C THR A 232 3.40 -16.00 -66.35
N SER A 233 2.41 -15.59 -65.55
CA SER A 233 0.99 -15.61 -65.98
C SER A 233 0.17 -14.31 -65.81
N THR A 234 0.72 -13.21 -65.31
CA THR A 234 0.00 -11.92 -65.20
C THR A 234 0.87 -10.72 -65.56
N ASN A 235 0.26 -9.69 -66.16
CA ASN A 235 0.94 -8.47 -66.63
C ASN A 235 1.45 -7.52 -65.51
N ASP A 236 1.42 -7.95 -64.25
CA ASP A 236 1.78 -7.16 -63.05
C ASP A 236 3.10 -7.62 -62.40
N THR A 237 4.08 -7.98 -63.22
CA THR A 237 5.37 -8.51 -62.76
C THR A 237 6.14 -7.57 -61.83
N SER A 238 5.92 -6.25 -61.89
CA SER A 238 6.62 -5.30 -61.01
C SER A 238 6.12 -5.36 -59.56
N SER A 239 4.80 -5.39 -59.36
CA SER A 239 4.21 -5.36 -58.01
C SER A 239 4.48 -6.65 -57.24
N ALA A 240 4.42 -7.81 -57.91
CA ALA A 240 4.73 -9.10 -57.31
C ALA A 240 6.21 -9.22 -56.87
N ILE A 241 7.14 -8.61 -57.61
CA ILE A 241 8.57 -8.57 -57.25
C ILE A 241 8.81 -7.65 -56.04
N GLU A 242 8.09 -6.54 -55.93
CA GLU A 242 8.17 -5.66 -54.76
C GLU A 242 7.57 -6.30 -53.50
N GLU A 243 6.43 -6.99 -53.63
CA GLU A 243 5.78 -7.71 -52.52
C GLU A 243 6.64 -8.89 -52.00
N ALA A 244 7.29 -9.63 -52.91
CA ALA A 244 8.24 -10.69 -52.53
C ALA A 244 9.49 -10.17 -51.80
N ARG A 245 9.99 -8.98 -52.18
CA ARG A 245 11.11 -8.33 -51.46
C ARG A 245 10.68 -7.85 -50.08
N ALA A 246 9.50 -7.24 -49.99
CA ALA A 246 8.91 -6.84 -48.72
C ALA A 246 8.76 -8.04 -47.76
N TYR A 247 8.37 -9.21 -48.27
CA TYR A 247 8.33 -10.44 -47.47
C TYR A 247 9.71 -10.84 -46.90
N GLU A 248 10.77 -10.90 -47.71
CA GLU A 248 12.11 -11.26 -47.21
C GLU A 248 12.71 -10.18 -46.27
N GLU A 249 12.47 -8.89 -46.52
CA GLU A 249 12.87 -7.80 -45.61
C GLU A 249 12.17 -7.91 -44.25
N VAL A 250 10.86 -8.19 -44.23
CA VAL A 250 10.07 -8.34 -43.00
C VAL A 250 10.43 -9.64 -42.27
N LYS A 251 10.67 -10.74 -43.00
CA LYS A 251 11.16 -12.02 -42.45
C LYS A 251 12.49 -11.84 -41.72
N THR A 252 13.41 -11.07 -42.30
CA THR A 252 14.69 -10.73 -41.66
C THR A 252 14.49 -9.93 -40.38
N TYR A 253 13.52 -9.01 -40.35
CA TYR A 253 13.13 -8.31 -39.12
C TYR A 253 12.56 -9.26 -38.06
N ILE A 254 11.62 -10.15 -38.41
CA ILE A 254 11.02 -11.10 -37.47
C ILE A 254 12.10 -12.02 -36.88
N GLN A 255 12.97 -12.58 -37.72
CA GLN A 255 14.12 -13.40 -37.28
C GLN A 255 15.06 -12.61 -36.37
N PHE A 256 15.41 -11.37 -36.72
CA PHE A 256 16.27 -10.53 -35.88
C PHE A 256 15.67 -10.28 -34.49
N VAL A 257 14.37 -9.95 -34.39
CA VAL A 257 13.73 -9.70 -33.09
C VAL A 257 13.69 -10.99 -32.26
N ASN A 258 13.28 -12.12 -32.86
CA ASN A 258 13.22 -13.43 -32.21
C ASN A 258 14.59 -13.94 -31.73
N ASP A 259 15.63 -13.81 -32.57
CA ASP A 259 16.96 -14.38 -32.27
C ASP A 259 17.84 -13.45 -31.42
N ARG A 260 17.58 -12.13 -31.40
CA ARG A 260 18.48 -11.13 -30.80
C ARG A 260 17.87 -10.19 -29.78
N LEU A 261 16.57 -9.87 -29.84
CA LEU A 261 15.94 -8.94 -28.89
C LEU A 261 15.10 -9.66 -27.82
N LEU A 262 14.25 -10.63 -28.21
CA LEU A 262 13.47 -11.40 -27.24
C LEU A 262 14.33 -12.17 -26.23
N PRO A 263 15.50 -12.75 -26.56
CA PRO A 263 16.36 -13.40 -25.56
C PRO A 263 16.93 -12.43 -24.52
N ILE A 264 17.04 -11.14 -24.86
CA ILE A 264 17.45 -10.09 -23.91
C ILE A 264 16.27 -9.76 -22.98
N TYR A 265 15.06 -9.63 -23.53
CA TYR A 265 13.83 -9.40 -22.75
C TYR A 265 13.57 -10.55 -21.76
N HIS A 266 13.61 -11.80 -22.24
CA HIS A 266 13.35 -13.00 -21.43
C HIS A 266 14.53 -13.45 -20.55
N LYS A 267 15.65 -12.71 -20.51
CA LYS A 267 16.83 -13.04 -19.67
C LYS A 267 16.48 -13.18 -18.18
N PHE A 268 15.40 -12.53 -17.74
CA PHE A 268 14.96 -12.48 -16.33
C PHE A 268 13.69 -13.30 -16.06
N ASP A 269 13.32 -14.21 -16.96
CA ASP A 269 12.11 -15.05 -16.87
C ASP A 269 12.39 -16.35 -16.11
N ASN A 270 13.54 -16.97 -16.38
CA ASN A 270 13.95 -18.22 -15.76
C ASN A 270 14.76 -17.94 -14.49
N LEU A 271 14.24 -18.37 -13.33
CA LEU A 271 14.85 -18.16 -12.02
C LEU A 271 15.95 -19.20 -11.73
N ASP A 272 17.18 -18.93 -12.20
CA ASP A 272 18.34 -19.68 -11.74
C ASP A 272 18.91 -19.07 -10.45
N PHE A 273 18.70 -19.77 -9.32
CA PHE A 273 19.24 -19.41 -8.01
C PHE A 273 20.59 -20.08 -7.67
N THR A 274 21.16 -20.90 -8.56
CA THR A 274 22.48 -21.52 -8.34
C THR A 274 23.58 -20.47 -8.21
N HIS A 275 23.43 -19.37 -8.95
CA HIS A 275 24.22 -18.16 -8.85
C HIS A 275 23.32 -17.02 -8.35
N GLN A 276 23.89 -15.99 -7.72
CA GLN A 276 23.10 -14.81 -7.35
C GLN A 276 22.80 -14.00 -8.63
N PRO A 277 21.53 -13.84 -9.04
CA PRO A 277 21.23 -13.22 -10.32
C PRO A 277 21.52 -11.72 -10.28
N LYS A 278 22.11 -11.22 -11.37
CA LYS A 278 22.59 -9.84 -11.50
C LYS A 278 21.92 -9.10 -12.66
N VAL A 279 21.96 -7.77 -12.57
CA VAL A 279 21.38 -6.86 -13.57
C VAL A 279 22.30 -5.66 -13.81
N ARG A 280 22.33 -5.16 -15.05
CA ARG A 280 22.97 -3.89 -15.45
C ARG A 280 21.95 -2.76 -15.42
N TYR A 281 22.37 -1.52 -15.17
CA TYR A 281 21.45 -0.37 -15.14
C TYR A 281 20.66 -0.20 -16.45
N SER A 282 21.28 -0.50 -17.60
CA SER A 282 20.65 -0.48 -18.94
C SER A 282 19.53 -1.50 -19.12
N ASP A 283 19.47 -2.51 -18.26
CA ASP A 283 18.67 -3.71 -18.42
C ASP A 283 17.54 -3.79 -17.38
N LEU A 284 17.41 -2.80 -16.50
CA LEU A 284 16.36 -2.73 -15.48
C LEU A 284 14.94 -2.79 -16.09
N TRP A 285 14.71 -2.27 -17.30
CA TRP A 285 13.39 -2.38 -17.95
C TRP A 285 13.04 -3.82 -18.34
N TYR A 286 14.03 -4.69 -18.59
CA TYR A 286 13.79 -6.13 -18.83
C TYR A 286 13.54 -6.91 -17.53
N LEU A 287 14.03 -6.39 -16.39
CA LEU A 287 13.85 -7.01 -15.07
C LEU A 287 12.42 -6.83 -14.55
N PHE A 288 11.89 -5.62 -14.67
CA PHE A 288 10.63 -5.18 -14.09
C PHE A 288 9.43 -5.38 -15.03
N ARG A 289 8.26 -5.74 -14.48
CA ARG A 289 7.02 -5.96 -15.25
C ARG A 289 5.86 -5.17 -14.64
N TYR A 290 5.01 -4.63 -15.51
CA TYR A 290 3.81 -3.90 -15.09
C TYR A 290 2.82 -4.84 -14.36
N GLY A 291 2.29 -4.39 -13.22
CA GLY A 291 1.39 -5.17 -12.38
C GLY A 291 2.07 -6.23 -11.50
N GLU A 292 3.40 -6.38 -11.57
CA GLU A 292 4.12 -7.36 -10.76
C GLU A 292 4.28 -6.93 -9.30
N VAL A 293 4.26 -7.91 -8.39
CA VAL A 293 4.58 -7.70 -6.97
C VAL A 293 6.08 -7.58 -6.79
N LEU A 294 6.50 -6.42 -6.29
CA LEU A 294 7.85 -6.10 -5.89
C LEU A 294 8.01 -6.28 -4.37
N HIS A 295 9.23 -6.59 -3.97
CA HIS A 295 9.67 -6.60 -2.58
C HIS A 295 10.69 -5.49 -2.36
N THR A 296 10.45 -4.66 -1.36
CA THR A 296 11.43 -3.69 -0.88
C THR A 296 12.34 -4.34 0.14
N ARG A 297 13.65 -4.13 -0.01
CA ARG A 297 14.57 -4.31 1.13
C ARG A 297 14.22 -3.28 2.21
N GLU A 298 14.58 -3.55 3.47
CA GLU A 298 14.45 -2.55 4.54
C GLU A 298 15.07 -1.23 4.09
N ASP A 299 14.25 -0.19 4.03
CA ASP A 299 14.59 1.08 3.38
C ASP A 299 15.67 1.81 4.18
N PRO A 300 16.87 2.07 3.62
CA PRO A 300 17.94 2.75 4.34
C PRO A 300 17.57 4.17 4.78
N SER A 301 16.76 4.89 4.00
CA SER A 301 16.36 6.27 4.29
C SER A 301 15.40 6.36 5.48
N VAL A 302 14.61 5.31 5.71
CA VAL A 302 13.79 5.14 6.92
C VAL A 302 14.62 4.49 8.04
N GLY A 303 15.59 3.65 7.69
CA GLY A 303 16.45 2.88 8.60
C GLY A 303 17.45 3.69 9.42
N GLU A 304 17.85 4.89 8.98
CA GLU A 304 18.62 5.83 9.81
C GLU A 304 17.75 6.57 10.84
N ARG A 305 16.44 6.68 10.61
CA ARG A 305 15.47 7.37 11.49
C ARG A 305 14.73 6.41 12.44
N LEU A 306 14.91 5.09 12.29
CA LEU A 306 14.28 4.05 13.11
C LEU A 306 15.25 3.40 14.09
N SER A 307 14.85 3.27 15.36
CA SER A 307 15.60 2.44 16.32
C SER A 307 15.63 0.96 15.87
N PRO A 308 16.71 0.20 16.16
CA PRO A 308 16.90 -1.17 15.66
C PRO A 308 15.77 -2.17 15.98
N SER A 309 14.97 -1.90 17.01
CA SER A 309 13.79 -2.67 17.41
C SER A 309 12.57 -2.54 16.49
N HIS A 310 12.53 -1.55 15.59
CA HIS A 310 11.32 -1.20 14.81
C HIS A 310 11.44 -1.44 13.30
N LYS A 311 12.52 -2.09 12.85
CA LYS A 311 12.85 -2.29 11.43
C LYS A 311 11.88 -3.21 10.64
N SER A 312 11.11 -4.04 11.34
CA SER A 312 10.37 -5.16 10.74
C SER A 312 8.92 -4.86 10.32
N ILE A 313 8.42 -3.62 10.43
CA ILE A 313 6.96 -3.35 10.43
C ILE A 313 6.46 -2.43 9.30
N GLY A 314 7.35 -1.97 8.41
CA GLY A 314 6.97 -1.22 7.20
C GLY A 314 6.31 -2.12 6.14
N GLN A 315 5.60 -1.52 5.20
CA GLN A 315 5.05 -2.25 4.04
C GLN A 315 6.20 -2.77 3.16
N GLN A 316 6.31 -4.10 3.05
CA GLN A 316 7.39 -4.75 2.28
C GLN A 316 7.00 -5.13 0.85
N LEU A 317 5.70 -5.27 0.56
CA LEU A 317 5.20 -5.68 -0.76
C LEU A 317 4.45 -4.53 -1.44
N TRP A 318 4.75 -4.35 -2.72
CA TRP A 318 4.25 -3.24 -3.54
C TRP A 318 3.92 -3.75 -4.93
N ARG A 319 2.85 -3.28 -5.58
CA ARG A 319 2.61 -3.56 -7.00
C ARG A 319 3.19 -2.43 -7.84
N MET A 320 4.00 -2.79 -8.82
CA MET A 320 4.52 -1.84 -9.80
C MET A 320 3.41 -1.42 -10.77
N TYR A 321 3.28 -0.13 -11.05
CA TYR A 321 2.33 0.37 -12.05
C TYR A 321 2.99 1.22 -13.15
N TRP A 322 4.20 1.72 -12.90
CA TRP A 322 4.93 2.54 -13.86
C TRP A 322 6.46 2.34 -13.74
N MET A 323 7.19 2.73 -14.80
CA MET A 323 8.64 2.88 -14.79
C MET A 323 9.01 4.21 -15.44
N GLN A 324 9.38 5.20 -14.64
CA GLN A 324 9.88 6.47 -15.17
C GLN A 324 11.39 6.36 -15.34
N ARG A 325 11.82 6.17 -16.58
CA ARG A 325 13.23 6.32 -16.96
C ARG A 325 13.49 7.80 -17.24
N GLY A 326 14.65 8.28 -16.84
CA GLY A 326 15.19 9.51 -17.39
C GLY A 326 15.31 9.48 -18.91
N VAL A 327 15.21 10.65 -19.53
CA VAL A 327 15.51 10.83 -20.96
C VAL A 327 16.95 10.38 -21.20
N THR A 328 17.13 9.25 -21.88
CA THR A 328 18.44 8.85 -22.37
C THR A 328 18.84 9.81 -23.46
N ASP A 329 19.62 10.83 -23.09
CA ASP A 329 20.19 11.75 -24.05
C ASP A 329 21.09 10.99 -25.02
N TRP A 330 20.63 10.92 -26.27
CA TRP A 330 21.20 10.18 -27.38
C TRP A 330 21.85 11.11 -28.42
N ARG A 331 21.66 12.43 -28.26
CA ARG A 331 22.04 13.44 -29.25
C ARG A 331 23.54 13.58 -29.38
N VAL A 332 23.99 13.90 -30.58
CA VAL A 332 25.39 14.17 -30.90
C VAL A 332 25.42 15.41 -31.77
N ASP A 333 26.22 16.41 -31.41
CA ASP A 333 26.33 17.63 -32.21
C ASP A 333 27.36 17.43 -33.33
N ASP A 334 27.11 17.97 -34.53
CA ASP A 334 28.17 18.17 -35.52
C ASP A 334 28.90 19.45 -35.09
N LEU A 335 30.13 19.32 -34.58
CA LEU A 335 30.94 20.42 -33.99
C LEU A 335 31.26 21.59 -34.94
N LYS A 336 30.68 21.60 -36.14
CA LYS A 336 30.71 22.70 -37.12
C LYS A 336 29.55 23.68 -36.94
N ASP A 337 28.48 23.26 -36.28
CA ASP A 337 27.31 24.10 -36.02
C ASP A 337 27.57 24.97 -34.78
N GLU A 338 26.98 26.18 -34.74
CA GLU A 338 27.12 27.10 -33.61
C GLU A 338 26.54 26.49 -32.30
N ASP A 339 27.12 26.86 -31.15
CA ASP A 339 26.80 26.34 -29.81
C ASP A 339 27.00 24.83 -29.55
N SER A 340 27.52 24.07 -30.53
CA SER A 340 27.78 22.62 -30.42
C SER A 340 28.81 22.23 -29.36
N LYS A 341 28.62 21.08 -28.72
CA LYS A 341 29.54 20.55 -27.68
C LYS A 341 29.91 19.08 -27.87
N LEU A 342 30.96 18.66 -27.15
CA LEU A 342 31.31 17.24 -27.04
C LEU A 342 30.27 16.51 -26.18
N ARG A 343 29.86 15.31 -26.62
CA ARG A 343 28.89 14.42 -25.96
C ARG A 343 29.05 14.35 -24.43
N ARG A 344 30.28 14.18 -23.97
CA ARG A 344 30.70 14.12 -22.56
C ARG A 344 30.45 15.38 -21.72
N ASN A 345 30.29 16.54 -22.33
CA ASN A 345 30.13 17.82 -21.64
C ASN A 345 28.66 18.15 -21.37
N ASP A 346 27.73 17.58 -22.13
CA ASP A 346 26.28 17.74 -21.97
C ASP A 346 25.58 16.53 -21.35
N LEU A 347 26.33 15.52 -20.87
CA LEU A 347 25.77 14.41 -20.10
C LEU A 347 24.91 14.98 -18.95
N PRO A 348 23.59 14.71 -18.91
CA PRO A 348 22.77 15.10 -17.78
C PRO A 348 23.33 14.46 -16.51
N ARG A 349 23.18 15.14 -15.37
CA ARG A 349 23.37 14.49 -14.06
C ARG A 349 22.54 13.20 -14.04
N SER A 350 23.12 12.13 -13.48
CA SER A 350 22.49 10.80 -13.31
C SER A 350 20.98 10.90 -13.25
N VAL A 351 20.29 10.48 -14.31
CA VAL A 351 18.83 10.46 -14.27
C VAL A 351 18.44 9.09 -13.76
N ASP A 352 18.27 9.05 -12.45
CA ASP A 352 17.89 7.88 -11.68
C ASP A 352 16.55 7.33 -12.18
N ILE A 353 16.36 6.02 -12.05
CA ILE A 353 15.12 5.36 -12.46
C ILE A 353 14.15 5.40 -11.27
N SER A 354 12.98 6.00 -11.48
CA SER A 354 11.88 5.90 -10.52
C SER A 354 10.98 4.72 -10.87
N ILE A 355 10.63 3.92 -9.85
CA ILE A 355 9.71 2.79 -9.90
C ILE A 355 8.44 3.15 -9.08
N PRO A 356 7.51 3.95 -9.63
CA PRO A 356 6.22 4.19 -8.97
C PRO A 356 5.47 2.88 -8.73
N SER A 357 5.12 2.66 -7.45
CA SER A 357 4.48 1.44 -6.97
C SER A 357 3.41 1.77 -5.92
N TYR A 358 2.52 0.83 -5.63
CA TYR A 358 1.47 1.01 -4.62
C TYR A 358 1.22 -0.22 -3.76
N TYR A 359 0.62 -0.04 -2.58
CA TYR A 359 0.00 -1.09 -1.78
C TYR A 359 -1.48 -0.76 -1.57
N ILE A 360 -2.30 -1.68 -1.08
CA ILE A 360 -3.75 -1.47 -0.95
C ILE A 360 -4.06 -1.15 0.51
N ASP A 361 -4.79 -0.06 0.78
CA ASP A 361 -5.18 0.35 2.14
C ASP A 361 -6.67 0.73 2.21
N PHE A 362 -7.23 0.75 3.42
CA PHE A 362 -8.64 0.97 3.70
C PHE A 362 -8.90 2.32 4.39
N ASP A 363 -9.76 3.15 3.80
CA ASP A 363 -10.05 4.50 4.31
C ASP A 363 -11.23 4.61 5.29
N GLY A 364 -11.70 3.46 5.78
CA GLY A 364 -12.93 3.35 6.57
C GLY A 364 -14.18 3.11 5.73
N LYS A 365 -14.10 3.21 4.39
CA LYS A 365 -15.23 2.97 3.48
C LYS A 365 -14.88 2.11 2.27
N SER A 366 -13.64 2.18 1.80
CA SER A 366 -13.21 1.62 0.51
C SER A 366 -11.75 1.18 0.50
N TYR A 367 -11.39 0.31 -0.44
CA TYR A 367 -10.01 -0.11 -0.70
C TYR A 367 -9.48 0.59 -1.95
N THR A 368 -8.32 1.24 -1.84
CA THR A 368 -7.65 1.95 -2.95
C THR A 368 -6.13 1.87 -2.79
N GLY A 369 -5.41 2.01 -3.90
CA GLY A 369 -3.95 2.06 -3.93
C GLY A 369 -3.38 3.29 -3.21
N VAL A 370 -2.43 3.06 -2.31
CA VAL A 370 -1.58 4.09 -1.68
C VAL A 370 -0.19 3.97 -2.28
N TRP A 371 0.31 5.07 -2.85
CA TRP A 371 1.47 5.05 -3.73
C TRP A 371 2.77 5.43 -3.03
N ARG A 372 3.90 5.07 -3.66
CA ARG A 372 5.24 5.49 -3.28
C ARG A 372 6.17 5.44 -4.51
N HIS A 373 7.10 6.40 -4.60
CA HIS A 373 8.20 6.35 -5.53
C HIS A 373 9.39 5.61 -4.91
N PHE A 374 10.05 4.78 -5.72
CA PHE A 374 11.30 4.12 -5.35
C PHE A 374 12.36 4.45 -6.37
N THR A 375 13.39 5.17 -5.94
CA THR A 375 14.49 5.61 -6.81
C THR A 375 15.60 4.56 -6.82
N ILE A 376 16.04 4.16 -8.02
CA ILE A 376 17.22 3.33 -8.25
C ILE A 376 18.29 4.25 -8.86
N PRO A 377 19.31 4.65 -8.09
CA PRO A 377 20.42 5.44 -8.60
C PRO A 377 21.18 4.74 -9.71
N GLN A 378 21.80 5.51 -10.60
CA GLN A 378 22.67 4.94 -11.63
C GLN A 378 23.87 4.20 -11.01
N PHE A 379 24.16 3.00 -11.53
CA PHE A 379 25.31 2.18 -11.13
C PHE A 379 26.05 1.63 -12.35
N GLU A 380 27.36 1.41 -12.19
CA GLU A 380 28.24 0.82 -13.20
C GLU A 380 28.31 -0.71 -13.05
N GLY A 381 28.52 -1.42 -14.15
CA GLY A 381 28.65 -2.88 -14.18
C GLY A 381 27.35 -3.64 -13.83
N GLU A 382 27.51 -4.78 -13.15
CA GLU A 382 26.42 -5.69 -12.75
C GLU A 382 26.30 -5.79 -11.23
N VAL A 383 25.13 -5.43 -10.70
CA VAL A 383 24.78 -5.57 -9.28
C VAL A 383 23.83 -6.74 -9.07
N ALA A 384 23.80 -7.32 -7.87
CA ALA A 384 22.82 -8.36 -7.54
C ALA A 384 21.41 -7.76 -7.51
N ILE A 385 20.42 -8.45 -8.09
CA ILE A 385 19.03 -7.97 -8.12
C ILE A 385 18.51 -7.72 -6.69
N THR A 386 18.84 -8.61 -5.76
CA THR A 386 18.47 -8.50 -4.33
C THR A 386 19.22 -7.40 -3.55
N SER A 387 20.11 -6.64 -4.19
CA SER A 387 20.78 -5.47 -3.62
C SER A 387 20.16 -4.14 -4.05
N LEU A 388 19.24 -4.15 -5.01
CA LEU A 388 18.40 -2.99 -5.34
C LEU A 388 17.50 -2.63 -4.15
N PRO A 389 17.12 -1.34 -3.99
CA PRO A 389 16.20 -0.92 -2.91
C PRO A 389 14.83 -1.58 -3.04
N ILE A 390 14.36 -1.76 -4.28
CA ILE A 390 13.16 -2.51 -4.63
C ILE A 390 13.47 -3.45 -5.82
N TYR A 391 12.91 -4.65 -5.81
CA TYR A 391 13.09 -5.63 -6.88
C TYR A 391 11.90 -6.59 -6.98
N PRO A 392 11.66 -7.27 -8.12
CA PRO A 392 10.55 -8.21 -8.26
C PRO A 392 10.64 -9.37 -7.26
N ILE A 393 9.53 -9.69 -6.58
CA ILE A 393 9.53 -10.66 -5.47
C ILE A 393 10.01 -12.05 -5.90
N ARG A 394 9.85 -12.40 -7.18
CA ARG A 394 10.32 -13.66 -7.78
C ARG A 394 11.83 -13.92 -7.58
N PHE A 395 12.65 -12.89 -7.31
CA PHE A 395 14.08 -13.05 -7.01
C PHE A 395 14.40 -13.21 -5.52
N GLN A 396 13.41 -13.11 -4.63
CA GLN A 396 13.59 -13.39 -3.21
C GLN A 396 13.69 -14.90 -2.98
N ARG A 397 14.68 -15.35 -2.19
CA ARG A 397 14.80 -16.76 -1.80
C ARG A 397 13.60 -17.17 -0.95
N GLY A 398 12.88 -18.20 -1.38
CA GLY A 398 11.68 -18.67 -0.69
C GLY A 398 10.47 -17.73 -0.85
N TYR A 399 10.39 -16.96 -1.94
CA TYR A 399 9.32 -15.97 -2.16
C TYR A 399 7.90 -16.53 -1.99
N GLU A 400 7.67 -17.81 -2.26
CA GLU A 400 6.36 -18.45 -2.08
C GLU A 400 5.91 -18.45 -0.62
N ASN A 401 6.83 -18.73 0.32
CA ASN A 401 6.54 -18.65 1.76
C ASN A 401 6.31 -17.20 2.18
N THR A 402 7.06 -16.25 1.63
CA THR A 402 6.88 -14.82 1.86
C THR A 402 5.48 -14.37 1.39
N LEU A 403 5.10 -14.69 0.15
CA LEU A 403 3.76 -14.40 -0.38
C LEU A 403 2.67 -15.05 0.45
N GLN A 404 2.84 -16.31 0.86
CA GLN A 404 1.85 -17.02 1.66
C GLN A 404 1.63 -16.35 3.02
N TYR A 405 2.70 -15.97 3.71
CA TYR A 405 2.61 -15.19 4.95
C TYR A 405 1.87 -13.85 4.75
N PHE A 406 2.22 -13.10 3.69
CA PHE A 406 1.55 -11.83 3.41
C PHE A 406 0.07 -12.01 3.00
N ARG A 407 -0.28 -13.12 2.33
CA ARG A 407 -1.66 -13.52 1.99
C ARG A 407 -2.48 -13.86 3.23
N GLU A 408 -1.94 -14.67 4.14
CA GLU A 408 -2.62 -15.05 5.39
C GLU A 408 -2.88 -13.82 6.27
N ARG A 409 -1.87 -12.96 6.44
CA ARG A 409 -1.99 -11.68 7.16
C ARG A 409 -3.00 -10.73 6.49
N GLY A 410 -3.01 -10.64 5.16
CA GLY A 410 -3.96 -9.82 4.40
C GLY A 410 -5.39 -10.35 4.44
N GLN A 411 -5.58 -11.67 4.43
CA GLN A 411 -6.89 -12.27 4.64
C GLN A 411 -7.40 -11.96 6.05
N ARG A 412 -6.52 -12.11 7.06
CA ARG A 412 -6.82 -11.75 8.46
C ARG A 412 -7.17 -10.27 8.65
N PHE A 413 -6.56 -9.35 7.90
CA PHE A 413 -6.97 -7.93 7.84
C PHE A 413 -8.44 -7.80 7.41
N ARG A 414 -8.84 -8.49 6.34
CA ARG A 414 -10.21 -8.46 5.80
C ARG A 414 -11.20 -9.13 6.74
N ASP A 415 -10.83 -10.25 7.36
CA ASP A 415 -11.69 -10.96 8.32
C ASP A 415 -11.99 -10.08 9.54
N LEU A 416 -10.96 -9.44 10.11
CA LEU A 416 -11.10 -8.51 11.23
C LEU A 416 -11.87 -7.23 10.85
N LEU A 417 -11.75 -6.74 9.61
CA LEU A 417 -12.61 -5.66 9.10
C LEU A 417 -14.06 -6.09 8.84
N SER A 418 -14.31 -7.34 8.44
CA SER A 418 -15.68 -7.85 8.30
C SER A 418 -16.40 -7.95 9.64
N GLN A 419 -15.63 -8.10 10.72
CA GLN A 419 -16.05 -8.06 12.12
C GLN A 419 -15.85 -6.67 12.74
N GLN A 420 -15.93 -5.59 11.95
CA GLN A 420 -15.80 -4.22 12.47
C GLN A 420 -16.71 -4.00 13.68
N TYR A 421 -16.20 -3.23 14.65
CA TYR A 421 -16.80 -2.99 15.97
C TYR A 421 -16.82 -4.18 16.94
N VAL A 422 -16.59 -5.43 16.52
CA VAL A 422 -16.40 -6.53 17.48
C VAL A 422 -15.12 -6.27 18.30
N PRO A 423 -15.19 -6.27 19.63
CA PRO A 423 -14.01 -6.06 20.45
C PRO A 423 -13.07 -7.26 20.37
N VAL A 424 -11.78 -7.00 20.19
CA VAL A 424 -10.70 -7.99 20.13
C VAL A 424 -9.65 -7.70 21.19
N ARG A 425 -8.89 -8.71 21.61
CA ARG A 425 -7.79 -8.51 22.57
C ARG A 425 -6.48 -8.23 21.82
N HIS A 426 -5.79 -7.17 22.21
CA HIS A 426 -4.42 -6.90 21.77
C HIS A 426 -3.47 -7.00 22.95
N GLY A 427 -2.29 -7.61 22.72
CA GLY A 427 -1.20 -7.65 23.69
C GLY A 427 0.12 -7.54 22.94
N GLY A 428 0.61 -6.31 22.78
CA GLY A 428 1.74 -6.02 21.88
C GLY A 428 2.11 -4.55 21.81
N TRP A 429 3.15 -4.26 21.03
CA TRP A 429 3.57 -2.90 20.70
C TRP A 429 2.64 -2.29 19.65
N ILE A 430 2.23 -1.04 19.85
CA ILE A 430 1.49 -0.28 18.83
C ILE A 430 2.42 0.21 17.71
N LEU A 431 1.87 0.34 16.52
CA LEU A 431 2.60 0.80 15.34
C LEU A 431 2.64 2.33 15.33
N ALA A 432 3.83 2.90 15.49
CA ALA A 432 4.07 4.35 15.48
C ALA A 432 4.18 4.95 14.06
N HIS A 433 4.15 4.12 13.01
CA HIS A 433 4.41 4.52 11.63
C HIS A 433 3.25 4.17 10.70
N LYS A 434 3.04 5.02 9.68
CA LYS A 434 2.27 4.69 8.47
C LYS A 434 2.95 3.51 7.75
N PRO A 435 2.24 2.69 6.95
CA PRO A 435 2.87 1.58 6.22
C PRO A 435 3.95 2.04 5.23
N SER A 436 3.89 3.29 4.77
CA SER A 436 4.92 3.97 3.96
C SER A 436 6.22 4.29 4.70
N GLY A 437 6.29 4.12 6.02
CA GLY A 437 7.48 4.34 6.86
C GLY A 437 7.48 5.64 7.68
N TYR A 438 6.70 6.65 7.29
CA TYR A 438 6.62 7.92 8.02
C TYR A 438 5.92 7.80 9.38
N LEU A 439 6.35 8.59 10.37
CA LEU A 439 5.72 8.64 11.70
C LEU A 439 4.24 9.07 11.62
N LEU A 440 3.43 8.48 12.49
CA LEU A 440 2.07 8.94 12.76
C LEU A 440 2.13 10.21 13.62
N ARG A 441 1.48 11.27 13.14
CA ARG A 441 1.35 12.56 13.83
C ARG A 441 -0.07 12.66 14.41
N ASP A 442 -0.18 12.82 15.72
CA ASP A 442 -1.46 12.82 16.43
C ASP A 442 -2.23 14.16 16.32
N LYS A 443 -1.58 15.22 15.82
CA LYS A 443 -2.16 16.55 15.62
C LYS A 443 -2.37 16.90 14.14
N VAL A 444 -3.41 17.69 13.89
CA VAL A 444 -3.64 18.40 12.62
C VAL A 444 -2.57 19.47 12.44
N GLY A 445 -1.50 19.13 11.71
CA GLY A 445 -0.77 20.12 10.94
C GLY A 445 -1.59 20.51 9.71
N ASP A 446 -1.38 21.73 9.20
CA ASP A 446 -2.10 22.28 8.04
C ASP A 446 -2.14 21.29 6.86
N GLU A 447 -3.34 20.91 6.43
CA GLU A 447 -3.58 19.90 5.39
C GLU A 447 -3.02 20.31 4.01
N ASN A 448 -2.56 21.56 3.87
CA ASN A 448 -1.96 22.11 2.66
C ASN A 448 -0.46 21.78 2.47
N LYS A 449 0.27 21.31 3.50
CA LYS A 449 1.61 20.74 3.27
C LYS A 449 1.46 19.31 2.74
N LYS A 450 1.50 19.19 1.41
CA LYS A 450 1.62 17.90 0.70
C LYS A 450 2.80 17.11 1.25
N ASP A 451 2.64 15.80 1.41
CA ASP A 451 3.73 14.87 1.72
C ASP A 451 4.63 14.58 0.48
N ASP A 452 4.60 15.45 -0.54
CA ASP A 452 5.47 15.39 -1.72
C ASP A 452 6.87 15.93 -1.38
N GLU A 453 7.89 15.46 -2.11
CA GLU A 453 9.32 15.63 -1.79
C GLU A 453 9.82 17.09 -1.92
N GLU A 454 10.88 17.41 -1.16
CA GLU A 454 11.67 18.66 -1.20
C GLU A 454 11.01 19.96 -0.68
N GLU A 455 11.16 20.25 0.63
CA GLU A 455 11.59 21.58 1.11
C GLU A 455 12.02 21.51 2.61
N GLU A 456 13.34 21.45 2.83
CA GLU A 456 13.95 21.72 4.14
C GLU A 456 14.03 23.25 4.34
N GLU A 457 12.99 23.84 4.92
CA GLU A 457 13.17 25.11 5.64
C GLU A 457 13.62 24.80 7.08
N GLU A 458 14.88 25.15 7.39
CA GLU A 458 15.43 25.17 8.75
C GLU A 458 14.73 26.25 9.60
N GLY A 459 13.51 25.97 10.04
CA GLY A 459 12.72 26.80 10.96
C GLY A 459 12.84 26.33 12.41
N GLU A 460 13.20 27.23 13.31
CA GLU A 460 13.57 26.98 14.73
C GLU A 460 12.40 26.55 15.68
N ASP A 461 11.38 25.83 15.17
CA ASP A 461 10.17 25.42 15.91
C ASP A 461 10.11 23.90 16.23
N GLU A 462 11.25 23.25 16.47
CA GLU A 462 11.33 21.79 16.75
C GLU A 462 10.52 21.33 17.99
N GLU A 463 10.21 22.20 18.96
CA GLU A 463 9.58 21.76 20.22
C GLU A 463 8.09 21.36 20.10
N ASN A 464 7.40 21.71 19.01
CA ASN A 464 5.93 21.59 18.91
C ASN A 464 5.37 20.43 18.06
N LEU A 465 6.19 19.75 17.24
CA LEU A 465 5.75 18.63 16.38
C LEU A 465 6.05 17.24 16.96
N LYS A 466 5.70 17.01 18.23
CA LYS A 466 5.74 15.66 18.81
C LYS A 466 4.70 14.74 18.16
N GLY A 467 5.13 14.00 17.15
CA GLY A 467 4.43 12.80 16.68
C GLY A 467 4.46 11.71 17.75
N ARG A 468 3.84 10.56 17.48
CA ARG A 468 3.86 9.43 18.42
C ARG A 468 5.18 8.65 18.30
N GLU A 469 6.29 9.33 18.60
CA GLU A 469 7.69 8.86 18.45
C GLU A 469 7.99 7.56 19.22
N VAL A 470 7.22 7.31 20.29
CA VAL A 470 7.38 6.13 21.15
C VAL A 470 6.28 5.13 20.83
N SER A 471 6.66 4.00 20.26
CA SER A 471 5.84 2.79 20.26
C SER A 471 5.60 2.36 21.70
N GLU A 472 4.33 2.27 22.11
CA GLU A 472 3.91 1.87 23.46
C GLU A 472 3.45 0.41 23.45
N TYR A 473 3.83 -0.38 24.47
CA TYR A 473 3.23 -1.70 24.68
C TYR A 473 1.86 -1.54 25.34
N ILE A 474 0.79 -1.94 24.64
CA ILE A 474 -0.56 -1.95 25.20
C ILE A 474 -1.10 -3.37 25.30
N GLU A 475 -1.77 -3.64 26.42
CA GLU A 475 -2.48 -4.88 26.66
C GLU A 475 -3.90 -4.58 27.13
N GLY A 476 -4.89 -5.06 26.39
CA GLY A 476 -6.30 -4.91 26.71
C GLY A 476 -7.19 -5.11 25.49
N ASP A 477 -8.48 -4.81 25.68
CA ASP A 477 -9.48 -4.96 24.65
C ASP A 477 -9.54 -3.69 23.76
N VAL A 478 -9.66 -3.91 22.45
CA VAL A 478 -9.59 -2.90 21.39
C VAL A 478 -10.77 -3.09 20.44
N VAL A 479 -11.47 -2.01 20.11
CA VAL A 479 -12.58 -2.01 19.14
C VAL A 479 -12.06 -1.50 17.80
N ILE A 480 -12.07 -2.33 16.74
CA ILE A 480 -11.63 -1.92 15.41
C ILE A 480 -12.66 -0.96 14.80
N ASN A 481 -12.24 0.27 14.49
CA ASN A 481 -13.10 1.31 13.94
C ASN A 481 -12.29 2.36 13.16
N PHE A 482 -12.11 2.12 11.86
CA PHE A 482 -11.35 3.00 10.96
C PHE A 482 -12.02 4.37 10.76
N GLU A 483 -13.35 4.40 10.57
CA GLU A 483 -14.07 5.66 10.28
C GLU A 483 -13.91 6.67 11.42
N GLU A 484 -14.09 6.23 12.66
CA GLU A 484 -14.01 7.11 13.82
C GLU A 484 -12.57 7.47 14.19
N ALA A 485 -11.61 6.55 13.97
CA ALA A 485 -10.19 6.85 14.09
C ALA A 485 -9.75 7.96 13.11
N TYR A 486 -10.28 7.97 11.88
CA TYR A 486 -9.97 9.01 10.89
C TYR A 486 -10.71 10.33 11.12
N LYS A 487 -11.84 10.33 11.83
CA LYS A 487 -12.45 11.59 12.33
C LYS A 487 -11.64 12.20 13.45
N ALA A 488 -11.15 11.37 14.39
CA ALA A 488 -10.31 11.81 15.50
C ALA A 488 -8.90 12.24 15.05
N HIS A 489 -8.33 11.54 14.06
CA HIS A 489 -6.98 11.79 13.52
C HIS A 489 -6.98 11.77 11.98
N PRO A 490 -7.38 12.86 11.30
CA PRO A 490 -7.42 12.93 9.84
C PRO A 490 -6.07 12.63 9.16
N SER A 491 -4.96 13.03 9.79
CA SER A 491 -3.57 12.79 9.36
C SER A 491 -3.20 11.31 9.22
N TRP A 492 -3.95 10.42 9.87
CA TRP A 492 -3.77 8.96 9.80
C TRP A 492 -4.43 8.34 8.58
N LYS A 493 -5.35 9.06 7.91
CA LYS A 493 -6.06 8.57 6.73
C LYS A 493 -5.06 8.36 5.57
N PRO A 494 -5.13 7.24 4.84
CA PRO A 494 -4.29 7.05 3.66
C PRO A 494 -4.61 8.14 2.61
N GLN A 495 -3.56 8.73 2.03
CA GLN A 495 -3.69 9.60 0.86
C GLN A 495 -3.76 8.72 -0.38
N TYR A 496 -4.82 8.90 -1.17
CA TYR A 496 -5.04 8.17 -2.41
C TYR A 496 -4.68 9.02 -3.61
N ALA A 497 -4.00 8.42 -4.59
CA ALA A 497 -3.77 9.07 -5.86
C ALA A 497 -5.08 9.21 -6.65
N ASN A 498 -5.23 10.34 -7.34
CA ASN A 498 -6.28 10.52 -8.34
C ASN A 498 -5.77 10.11 -9.73
N TRP A 499 -5.36 8.85 -9.89
CA TRP A 499 -4.84 8.36 -11.17
C TRP A 499 -5.94 8.14 -12.20
N CYS A 500 -5.56 8.37 -13.46
CA CYS A 500 -6.35 8.14 -14.66
C CYS A 500 -5.49 7.34 -15.67
N LYS A 501 -6.12 6.87 -16.75
CA LYS A 501 -5.39 6.39 -17.93
C LYS A 501 -4.56 7.51 -18.56
N CYS A 502 -3.41 7.16 -19.10
CA CYS A 502 -2.58 8.05 -19.89
C CYS A 502 -3.20 8.25 -21.28
N ASN A 503 -3.13 9.47 -21.81
CA ASN A 503 -3.20 9.67 -23.26
C ASN A 503 -1.92 9.12 -23.90
N LEU A 504 -1.99 8.79 -25.18
CA LEU A 504 -0.81 8.39 -25.95
C LEU A 504 -0.16 9.63 -26.59
N ASP A 505 1.14 9.76 -26.42
CA ASP A 505 2.01 10.83 -26.92
C ASP A 505 3.40 10.25 -27.28
N THR A 506 3.50 9.75 -28.51
CA THR A 506 4.74 9.21 -29.10
C THR A 506 5.60 10.35 -29.64
N ASP A 507 6.89 10.37 -29.29
CA ASP A 507 7.82 11.43 -29.68
C ASP A 507 8.96 10.88 -30.55
N THR A 508 9.35 11.66 -31.55
CA THR A 508 10.43 11.35 -32.47
C THR A 508 11.17 12.62 -32.88
N ASP A 509 12.49 12.54 -32.99
CA ASP A 509 13.36 13.68 -33.31
C ASP A 509 14.31 13.32 -34.46
N GLU A 510 14.76 14.31 -35.23
CA GLU A 510 15.69 14.09 -36.33
C GLU A 510 17.15 14.24 -35.84
N ASP A 511 17.95 13.17 -35.97
CA ASP A 511 19.35 13.20 -35.58
C ASP A 511 20.15 14.06 -36.56
N LYS A 512 20.49 15.27 -36.10
CA LYS A 512 21.31 16.25 -36.82
C LYS A 512 22.71 15.71 -37.15
N PHE A 513 23.20 14.70 -36.43
CA PHE A 513 24.49 14.05 -36.71
C PHE A 513 24.36 13.09 -37.91
N ALA A 514 24.38 13.67 -39.11
CA ALA A 514 24.17 12.94 -40.36
C ALA A 514 25.03 11.68 -40.50
N ILE A 515 24.44 10.65 -41.10
CA ILE A 515 25.13 9.48 -41.64
C ILE A 515 25.79 9.93 -42.95
N ILE A 516 27.09 9.66 -43.10
CA ILE A 516 27.88 10.13 -44.25
C ILE A 516 28.32 8.94 -45.09
N GLN A 517 27.94 8.94 -46.38
CA GLN A 517 28.56 8.06 -47.37
C GLN A 517 29.80 8.73 -47.95
N TRP A 518 30.95 8.06 -47.84
CA TRP A 518 32.24 8.53 -48.33
C TRP A 518 32.63 7.82 -49.64
N SER A 519 33.55 8.42 -50.39
CA SER A 519 34.20 7.79 -51.55
C SER A 519 35.10 6.61 -51.21
N GLY A 520 35.51 6.49 -49.95
CA GLY A 520 36.36 5.43 -49.44
C GLY A 520 36.76 5.66 -47.97
N PRO A 521 37.52 4.73 -47.36
CA PRO A 521 37.94 4.81 -45.95
C PRO A 521 38.83 6.01 -45.59
N ASP A 522 39.38 6.68 -46.61
CA ASP A 522 40.20 7.89 -46.49
C ASP A 522 39.38 9.16 -46.17
N ARG A 523 38.04 9.08 -46.24
CA ARG A 523 37.10 10.19 -45.98
C ARG A 523 37.38 11.45 -46.81
N THR A 524 37.96 11.32 -48.00
CA THR A 524 38.39 12.47 -48.82
C THR A 524 37.24 13.20 -49.52
N LYS A 525 36.16 12.49 -49.87
CA LYS A 525 34.98 13.09 -50.53
C LYS A 525 33.69 12.50 -49.99
N VAL A 526 32.76 13.38 -49.62
CA VAL A 526 31.36 13.02 -49.31
C VAL A 526 30.61 12.73 -50.61
N ILE A 527 29.96 11.56 -50.67
CA ILE A 527 29.01 11.19 -51.73
C ILE A 527 27.60 11.67 -51.35
N GLN A 528 27.15 11.34 -50.14
CA GLN A 528 25.79 11.61 -49.67
C GLN A 528 25.79 11.86 -48.15
N LYS A 529 24.89 12.72 -47.68
CA LYS A 529 24.47 12.81 -46.28
C LYS A 529 23.04 12.30 -46.16
N THR A 530 22.77 11.49 -45.15
CA THR A 530 21.43 10.99 -44.80
C THR A 530 21.17 11.28 -43.33
N TYR A 531 19.97 11.78 -43.02
CA TYR A 531 19.52 12.05 -41.66
C TYR A 531 18.52 10.97 -41.25
N GLU A 532 18.53 10.61 -39.96
CA GLU A 532 17.70 9.54 -39.39
C GLU A 532 16.71 10.09 -38.36
N VAL A 533 15.56 9.43 -38.25
CA VAL A 533 14.58 9.71 -37.20
C VAL A 533 14.90 8.82 -36.01
N VAL A 534 15.04 9.39 -34.81
CA VAL A 534 15.26 8.65 -33.58
C VAL A 534 13.97 8.62 -32.78
N ILE A 535 13.58 7.43 -32.32
CA ILE A 535 12.41 7.26 -31.46
C ILE A 535 12.82 7.67 -30.04
N THR A 536 12.27 8.78 -29.55
CA THR A 536 12.61 9.37 -28.25
C THR A 536 11.62 8.94 -27.16
N SER A 537 10.33 8.82 -27.50
CA SER A 537 9.30 8.18 -26.67
C SER A 537 8.50 7.19 -27.50
N ASP A 538 8.53 5.92 -27.10
CA ASP A 538 7.81 4.82 -27.77
C ASP A 538 6.50 4.42 -27.07
N ASP A 539 6.14 5.13 -26.00
CA ASP A 539 4.84 5.13 -25.32
C ASP A 539 4.31 3.77 -24.80
N VAL A 540 5.12 2.72 -24.90
CA VAL A 540 4.81 1.36 -24.40
C VAL A 540 4.47 1.38 -22.91
N GLY A 541 5.06 2.29 -22.13
CA GLY A 541 4.72 2.46 -20.72
C GLY A 541 3.28 2.91 -20.51
N SER A 542 2.79 3.86 -21.31
CA SER A 542 1.41 4.35 -21.31
C SER A 542 0.43 3.25 -21.70
N LEU A 543 0.80 2.44 -22.69
CA LEU A 543 0.01 1.28 -23.13
C LEU A 543 -0.11 0.19 -22.04
N GLU A 544 1.00 -0.22 -21.42
CA GLU A 544 0.98 -1.25 -20.38
C GLU A 544 0.28 -0.77 -19.10
N TRP A 545 0.45 0.51 -18.72
CA TRP A 545 -0.34 1.11 -17.64
C TRP A 545 -1.83 1.09 -17.95
N ASN A 546 -2.24 1.57 -19.12
CA ASN A 546 -3.66 1.59 -19.51
C ASN A 546 -4.28 0.17 -19.51
N ARG A 547 -3.49 -0.83 -19.88
CA ARG A 547 -3.87 -2.27 -19.88
C ARG A 547 -3.95 -2.87 -18.48
N LEU A 548 -3.07 -2.45 -17.56
CA LEU A 548 -3.15 -2.80 -16.14
C LEU A 548 -4.39 -2.15 -15.50
N ALA A 549 -4.58 -0.85 -15.76
CA ALA A 549 -5.69 -0.04 -15.30
C ALA A 549 -7.06 -0.61 -15.73
N ASP A 550 -7.17 -1.22 -16.92
CA ASP A 550 -8.39 -1.93 -17.35
C ASP A 550 -8.75 -3.19 -16.54
N LYS A 551 -7.83 -3.71 -15.72
CA LYS A 551 -7.99 -4.95 -14.95
C LYS A 551 -7.92 -4.76 -13.44
N ASP A 552 -7.37 -3.63 -12.99
CA ASP A 552 -7.03 -3.39 -11.60
C ASP A 552 -8.14 -2.63 -10.86
N ASP A 553 -8.70 -3.25 -9.81
CA ASP A 553 -9.80 -2.70 -9.02
C ASP A 553 -9.38 -1.60 -8.02
N PHE A 554 -8.07 -1.30 -7.88
CA PHE A 554 -7.53 -0.49 -6.78
C PHE A 554 -6.72 0.72 -7.23
N ALA A 555 -6.00 0.63 -8.35
CA ALA A 555 -5.05 1.65 -8.79
C ALA A 555 -5.73 2.92 -9.32
N ILE A 556 -6.65 2.82 -10.29
CA ILE A 556 -7.35 4.02 -10.79
C ILE A 556 -8.25 4.61 -9.68
N HIS A 557 -8.48 5.92 -9.68
CA HIS A 557 -9.45 6.56 -8.80
C HIS A 557 -10.91 6.10 -9.07
N ALA A 558 -11.70 5.92 -8.00
CA ALA A 558 -13.02 5.30 -8.06
C ALA A 558 -14.03 6.00 -9.00
N SER A 559 -13.92 7.32 -9.22
CA SER A 559 -14.81 8.05 -10.14
C SER A 559 -14.65 7.61 -11.60
N VAL A 560 -13.45 7.19 -11.99
CA VAL A 560 -13.02 6.88 -13.36
C VAL A 560 -12.67 5.39 -13.58
N ARG A 561 -12.78 4.54 -12.55
CA ARG A 561 -12.69 3.07 -12.71
C ARG A 561 -13.68 2.57 -13.75
N VAL A 562 -13.22 1.70 -14.64
CA VAL A 562 -14.04 0.99 -15.64
C VAL A 562 -14.60 -0.32 -15.06
N THR A 563 -13.92 -0.88 -14.06
CA THR A 563 -14.28 -2.10 -13.34
C THR A 563 -15.34 -1.81 -12.26
N GLU A 564 -15.26 -2.43 -11.08
CA GLU A 564 -16.24 -2.25 -10.03
C GLU A 564 -16.08 -0.90 -9.30
N LYS A 565 -17.19 -0.14 -9.23
CA LYS A 565 -17.25 1.16 -8.56
C LYS A 565 -17.76 1.07 -7.13
N ASP A 566 -18.44 -0.01 -6.78
CA ASP A 566 -18.89 -0.30 -5.43
C ASP A 566 -17.76 -0.96 -4.61
N PRO A 567 -17.21 -0.28 -3.59
CA PRO A 567 -16.09 -0.82 -2.82
C PRO A 567 -16.40 -2.15 -2.12
N SER A 568 -17.67 -2.44 -1.84
CA SER A 568 -18.09 -3.70 -1.23
C SER A 568 -18.02 -4.92 -2.17
N LYS A 569 -17.89 -4.68 -3.48
CA LYS A 569 -17.87 -5.70 -4.53
C LYS A 569 -16.52 -5.85 -5.25
N GLN A 570 -15.53 -5.02 -4.93
CA GLN A 570 -14.16 -5.10 -5.47
C GLN A 570 -13.61 -6.53 -5.30
N LYS A 571 -12.97 -7.06 -6.36
CA LYS A 571 -12.41 -8.40 -6.34
C LYS A 571 -10.94 -8.33 -5.95
N PHE A 572 -10.53 -9.28 -5.11
CA PHE A 572 -9.15 -9.42 -4.66
C PHE A 572 -8.56 -10.67 -5.28
N SER A 573 -7.48 -10.52 -6.06
CA SER A 573 -6.59 -11.63 -6.40
C SER A 573 -5.76 -12.03 -5.17
N PRO A 574 -5.14 -13.23 -5.16
CA PRO A 574 -4.20 -13.62 -4.10
C PRO A 574 -3.04 -12.64 -3.92
N ASP A 575 -2.67 -11.88 -4.94
CA ASP A 575 -1.61 -10.89 -4.85
C ASP A 575 -2.12 -9.56 -4.24
N ASP A 576 -3.37 -9.17 -4.51
CA ASP A 576 -3.99 -7.99 -3.88
C ASP A 576 -4.13 -8.17 -2.36
N ILE A 577 -4.48 -9.39 -1.92
CA ILE A 577 -4.54 -9.72 -0.50
C ILE A 577 -3.17 -9.54 0.16
N ALA A 578 -2.08 -9.93 -0.53
CA ALA A 578 -0.72 -9.79 -0.01
C ALA A 578 -0.29 -8.31 0.21
N LEU A 579 -0.90 -7.37 -0.52
CA LEU A 579 -0.60 -5.94 -0.49
C LEU A 579 -1.31 -5.14 0.62
N LEU A 580 -2.25 -5.75 1.37
CA LEU A 580 -2.91 -5.08 2.50
C LEU A 580 -1.93 -4.77 3.64
N PRO A 581 -2.13 -3.76 4.51
CA PRO A 581 -1.15 -3.37 5.53
C PRO A 581 -1.25 -4.23 6.81
N ALA A 582 -0.22 -4.20 7.65
CA ALA A 582 -0.19 -4.93 8.93
C ALA A 582 -0.93 -4.22 10.09
N ARG A 583 -1.25 -2.93 9.91
CA ARG A 583 -1.93 -2.08 10.90
C ARG A 583 -3.45 -2.26 10.85
N LEU A 584 -4.11 -2.20 12.00
CA LEU A 584 -5.55 -1.96 12.12
C LEU A 584 -5.80 -0.75 13.02
N MET A 585 -6.73 0.10 12.62
CA MET A 585 -7.16 1.27 13.39
C MET A 585 -8.20 0.86 14.43
N GLY A 586 -7.88 1.02 15.71
CA GLY A 586 -8.77 0.63 16.80
C GLY A 586 -8.75 1.58 17.98
N TYR A 587 -9.82 1.56 18.78
CA TYR A 587 -9.95 2.31 20.03
C TYR A 587 -9.66 1.38 21.21
N SER A 588 -8.63 1.71 22.01
CA SER A 588 -8.28 0.94 23.20
C SER A 588 -9.24 1.26 24.34
N LEU A 589 -10.02 0.29 24.82
CA LEU A 589 -11.00 0.53 25.90
C LEU A 589 -10.32 0.87 27.23
N LYS A 590 -9.14 0.29 27.48
CA LYS A 590 -8.35 0.51 28.70
C LYS A 590 -7.64 1.86 28.72
N HIS A 591 -7.03 2.26 27.60
CA HIS A 591 -6.27 3.52 27.49
C HIS A 591 -7.13 4.70 27.02
N ARG A 592 -8.34 4.44 26.51
CA ARG A 592 -9.34 5.40 26.03
C ARG A 592 -8.85 6.32 24.90
N CYS A 593 -8.00 5.78 24.03
CA CYS A 593 -7.45 6.49 22.88
C CYS A 593 -7.43 5.59 21.64
N PHE A 594 -7.37 6.22 20.46
CA PHE A 594 -7.12 5.49 19.22
C PHE A 594 -5.66 5.05 19.14
N VAL A 595 -5.45 3.88 18.54
CA VAL A 595 -4.19 3.17 18.44
C VAL A 595 -4.11 2.43 17.10
N ASN A 596 -2.89 2.30 16.58
CA ASN A 596 -2.59 1.40 15.48
C ASN A 596 -2.08 0.08 16.06
N VAL A 597 -2.91 -0.96 16.00
CA VAL A 597 -2.54 -2.29 16.48
C VAL A 597 -2.01 -3.16 15.34
N ASP A 598 -1.08 -4.05 15.65
CA ASP A 598 -0.57 -5.04 14.70
C ASP A 598 -1.49 -6.26 14.68
N ILE A 599 -1.92 -6.67 13.48
CA ILE A 599 -2.70 -7.89 13.23
C ILE A 599 -2.07 -9.12 13.90
N ALA A 600 -0.74 -9.22 13.94
CA ALA A 600 -0.03 -10.35 14.54
C ALA A 600 -0.33 -10.48 16.05
N ASN A 601 -0.53 -9.35 16.74
CA ASN A 601 -0.72 -9.26 18.19
C ASN A 601 -2.19 -9.25 18.62
N ILE A 602 -3.12 -9.35 17.67
CA ILE A 602 -4.57 -9.47 17.93
C ILE A 602 -4.92 -10.93 18.25
N LYS A 603 -5.89 -11.12 19.15
CA LYS A 603 -6.54 -12.39 19.50
C LYS A 603 -8.05 -12.15 19.66
N GLU A 604 -8.85 -13.17 19.37
CA GLU A 604 -10.26 -13.15 19.73
C GLU A 604 -10.44 -13.09 21.26
N LEU A 605 -11.56 -12.53 21.73
CA LEU A 605 -11.89 -12.54 23.16
C LEU A 605 -12.18 -13.97 23.60
N SER A 606 -11.34 -14.51 24.48
CA SER A 606 -11.47 -15.86 25.02
C SER A 606 -12.82 -16.04 25.74
N THR A 607 -13.51 -17.15 25.44
CA THR A 607 -14.54 -17.74 26.33
C THR A 607 -13.90 -18.26 27.61
N ASP A 608 -13.33 -17.37 28.42
CA ASP A 608 -12.89 -17.70 29.77
C ASP A 608 -14.12 -17.79 30.68
N SER A 609 -14.96 -18.80 30.41
CA SER A 609 -16.00 -19.32 31.31
C SER A 609 -15.44 -19.60 32.71
N ASP A 610 -14.13 -19.86 32.77
CA ASP A 610 -13.27 -19.85 33.94
C ASP A 610 -13.40 -18.58 34.80
N TYR A 611 -13.38 -17.35 34.26
CA TYR A 611 -13.53 -16.13 35.08
C TYR A 611 -14.91 -16.03 35.71
N LEU A 612 -15.96 -16.28 34.93
CA LEU A 612 -17.32 -16.28 35.46
C LEU A 612 -17.49 -17.37 36.52
N SER A 613 -16.96 -18.59 36.31
CA SER A 613 -17.01 -19.68 37.29
C SER A 613 -16.26 -19.36 38.59
N LYS A 614 -15.12 -18.67 38.50
CA LYS A 614 -14.27 -18.21 39.62
C LYS A 614 -14.86 -17.04 40.42
N LEU A 615 -15.87 -16.35 39.89
CA LEU A 615 -16.48 -15.19 40.55
C LEU A 615 -17.35 -15.59 41.75
N LEU A 616 -16.96 -15.15 42.95
CA LEU A 616 -17.60 -15.45 44.24
C LEU A 616 -18.80 -14.53 44.53
N ILE A 617 -19.84 -14.64 43.70
CA ILE A 617 -21.16 -14.00 43.89
C ILE A 617 -22.21 -15.09 44.20
N PRO A 618 -23.26 -14.81 44.99
CA PRO A 618 -24.37 -15.74 45.19
C PRO A 618 -24.88 -16.31 43.86
N ALA A 619 -25.03 -17.63 43.79
CA ALA A 619 -25.33 -18.32 42.53
C ALA A 619 -26.64 -17.85 41.87
N ALA A 620 -27.63 -17.46 42.68
CA ALA A 620 -28.90 -16.92 42.19
C ALA A 620 -28.71 -15.58 41.44
N ASP A 621 -28.02 -14.62 42.06
CA ASP A 621 -27.76 -13.29 41.49
C ASP A 621 -26.96 -13.40 40.19
N LYS A 622 -25.94 -14.27 40.20
CA LYS A 622 -25.09 -14.56 39.04
C LYS A 622 -25.89 -15.14 37.85
N VAL A 623 -26.78 -16.10 38.09
CA VAL A 623 -27.67 -16.65 37.05
C VAL A 623 -28.64 -15.60 36.54
N PHE A 624 -29.19 -14.78 37.43
CA PHE A 624 -30.14 -13.71 37.09
C PHE A 624 -29.50 -12.62 36.20
N ILE A 625 -28.32 -12.11 36.57
CA ILE A 625 -27.61 -11.08 35.80
C ILE A 625 -27.23 -11.62 34.41
N ASN A 626 -26.69 -12.84 34.34
CA ASN A 626 -26.32 -13.48 33.07
C ASN A 626 -27.54 -13.71 32.16
N ALA A 627 -28.72 -14.04 32.72
CA ALA A 627 -29.95 -14.17 31.95
C ALA A 627 -30.44 -12.82 31.41
N MET A 628 -30.39 -11.75 32.21
CA MET A 628 -30.76 -10.39 31.78
C MET A 628 -29.84 -9.83 30.70
N MET A 629 -28.53 -10.05 30.82
CA MET A 629 -27.56 -9.67 29.79
C MET A 629 -27.75 -10.48 28.51
N GLN A 630 -28.02 -11.78 28.60
CA GLN A 630 -28.28 -12.60 27.42
C GLN A 630 -29.54 -12.15 26.66
N ASP A 631 -30.67 -11.98 27.36
CA ASP A 631 -31.92 -11.51 26.75
C ASP A 631 -31.76 -10.13 26.09
N HIS A 632 -31.02 -9.22 26.72
CA HIS A 632 -30.72 -7.91 26.14
C HIS A 632 -29.93 -8.01 24.84
N TYR A 633 -28.87 -8.83 24.79
CA TYR A 633 -28.08 -9.02 23.56
C TYR A 633 -28.84 -9.80 22.47
N ASP A 634 -29.63 -10.81 22.84
CA ASP A 634 -30.48 -11.56 21.91
C ASP A 634 -31.51 -10.65 21.24
N GLN A 635 -32.12 -9.72 22.00
CA GLN A 635 -33.04 -8.70 21.48
C GLN A 635 -32.34 -7.70 20.54
N GLN A 636 -31.13 -7.25 20.86
CA GLN A 636 -30.33 -6.40 19.96
C GLN A 636 -30.03 -7.10 18.63
N ASP A 637 -29.53 -8.34 18.69
CA ASP A 637 -29.21 -9.14 17.50
C ASP A 637 -30.45 -9.42 16.64
N MET A 638 -31.59 -9.68 17.27
CA MET A 638 -32.88 -9.81 16.58
C MET A 638 -33.28 -8.51 15.88
N GLN A 639 -33.10 -7.36 16.54
CA GLN A 639 -33.40 -6.04 15.97
C GLN A 639 -32.51 -5.69 14.78
N LEU A 640 -31.22 -6.06 14.80
CA LEU A 640 -30.27 -5.89 13.67
C LEU A 640 -30.63 -6.79 12.46
N LYS A 641 -31.11 -8.01 12.71
CA LYS A 641 -31.59 -8.94 11.66
C LYS A 641 -32.93 -8.47 11.04
N LEU A 642 -33.78 -7.82 11.84
CA LEU A 642 -35.06 -7.26 11.37
C LEU A 642 -34.88 -5.97 10.56
N SER A 643 -33.94 -5.10 10.92
CA SER A 643 -33.69 -3.83 10.21
C SER A 643 -32.99 -4.01 8.85
N SER A 644 -32.19 -5.06 8.71
CA SER A 644 -31.55 -5.46 7.44
C SER A 644 -32.51 -6.15 6.45
N THR A 645 -33.66 -6.63 6.93
CA THR A 645 -34.72 -7.21 6.09
C THR A 645 -35.75 -6.12 5.72
N ARG A 646 -36.30 -6.14 4.49
CA ARG A 646 -37.31 -5.15 4.00
C ARG A 646 -38.66 -5.13 4.78
N SER A 647 -38.78 -5.86 5.88
CA SER A 647 -39.96 -5.96 6.75
C SER A 647 -40.13 -4.80 7.73
N ALA A 648 -39.20 -3.83 7.75
CA ALA A 648 -39.19 -2.70 8.69
C ALA A 648 -40.49 -1.88 8.79
N ALA A 649 -41.36 -1.94 7.77
CA ALA A 649 -42.67 -1.27 7.77
C ALA A 649 -43.70 -1.87 8.75
N LEU A 650 -43.56 -3.14 9.17
CA LEU A 650 -44.53 -3.81 10.06
C LEU A 650 -44.29 -3.56 11.55
N CYS A 651 -43.16 -2.95 11.94
CA CYS A 651 -42.78 -2.74 13.33
C CYS A 651 -43.02 -1.30 13.84
N GLN A 652 -43.68 -0.44 13.05
CA GLN A 652 -44.02 0.94 13.44
C GLN A 652 -45.31 1.02 14.29
N GLY A 653 -45.39 0.22 15.35
CA GLY A 653 -46.34 0.45 16.44
C GLY A 653 -45.87 1.62 17.34
N PRO A 654 -46.78 2.26 18.10
CA PRO A 654 -46.42 3.38 18.98
C PRO A 654 -45.50 2.97 20.15
N ASP A 655 -45.48 1.68 20.51
CA ASP A 655 -44.52 1.09 21.45
C ASP A 655 -43.43 0.32 20.68
N SER A 656 -42.55 1.04 19.98
CA SER A 656 -41.47 0.38 19.24
C SER A 656 -40.52 -0.32 20.20
N HIS A 657 -40.32 -1.64 19.98
CA HIS A 657 -39.39 -2.47 20.76
C HIS A 657 -37.93 -2.15 20.41
N GLN A 658 -37.49 -0.92 20.70
CA GLN A 658 -36.08 -0.57 20.76
C GLN A 658 -35.49 -1.17 22.03
N SER A 659 -34.37 -1.90 21.93
CA SER A 659 -33.72 -2.48 23.12
C SER A 659 -33.47 -1.38 24.17
N LYS A 660 -34.15 -1.47 25.31
CA LYS A 660 -33.99 -0.52 26.41
C LYS A 660 -32.59 -0.69 27.02
N ALA A 661 -31.98 0.41 27.44
CA ALA A 661 -30.74 0.38 28.21
C ALA A 661 -30.88 -0.57 29.40
N LEU A 662 -29.89 -1.42 29.66
CA LEU A 662 -29.86 -2.29 30.84
C LEU A 662 -28.83 -1.73 31.82
N THR A 663 -29.30 -1.17 32.93
CA THR A 663 -28.45 -0.53 33.95
C THR A 663 -28.40 -1.37 35.22
N ILE A 664 -27.20 -1.80 35.60
CA ILE A 664 -26.95 -2.70 36.73
C ILE A 664 -26.07 -1.97 37.76
N LEU A 665 -26.61 -1.75 38.95
CA LEU A 665 -25.92 -1.14 40.09
C LEU A 665 -25.18 -2.20 40.90
N LEU A 666 -23.87 -2.07 41.02
CA LEU A 666 -22.99 -2.90 41.87
C LEU A 666 -22.61 -2.09 43.10
N HIS A 667 -23.18 -2.41 44.27
CA HIS A 667 -22.94 -1.62 45.49
C HIS A 667 -22.39 -2.46 46.64
N GLY A 668 -21.50 -1.86 47.44
CA GLY A 668 -20.94 -2.50 48.62
C GLY A 668 -19.56 -1.96 49.03
N PRO A 669 -18.92 -2.55 50.05
CA PRO A 669 -17.61 -2.14 50.56
C PRO A 669 -16.50 -2.19 49.48
N PRO A 670 -15.38 -1.46 49.64
CA PRO A 670 -14.26 -1.51 48.70
C PRO A 670 -13.51 -2.86 48.77
N GLY A 671 -12.99 -3.32 47.62
CA GLY A 671 -12.14 -4.52 47.53
C GLY A 671 -12.87 -5.89 47.54
N VAL A 672 -14.21 -5.90 47.48
CA VAL A 672 -15.05 -7.11 47.43
C VAL A 672 -15.25 -7.70 46.02
N GLY A 673 -14.56 -7.18 45.01
CA GLY A 673 -14.57 -7.73 43.64
C GLY A 673 -15.63 -7.19 42.68
N LYS A 674 -16.24 -6.02 42.97
CA LYS A 674 -17.28 -5.39 42.11
C LYS A 674 -16.79 -5.15 40.66
N THR A 675 -15.64 -4.51 40.50
CA THR A 675 -14.99 -4.30 39.19
C THR A 675 -14.73 -5.63 38.46
N THR A 676 -14.20 -6.63 39.16
CA THR A 676 -13.92 -7.97 38.62
C THR A 676 -15.19 -8.72 38.21
N ALA A 677 -16.33 -8.43 38.85
CA ALA A 677 -17.62 -8.96 38.44
C ALA A 677 -18.07 -8.38 37.09
N ALA A 678 -17.92 -7.06 36.89
CA ALA A 678 -18.21 -6.41 35.62
C ALA A 678 -17.32 -6.95 34.49
N GLU A 679 -16.01 -7.12 34.75
CA GLU A 679 -15.05 -7.73 33.82
C GLU A 679 -15.42 -9.17 33.44
N ALA A 680 -15.72 -10.02 34.44
CA ALA A 680 -16.08 -11.43 34.22
C ALA A 680 -17.42 -11.59 33.48
N LEU A 681 -18.41 -10.74 33.75
CA LEU A 681 -19.70 -10.75 33.06
C LEU A 681 -19.58 -10.22 31.62
N ALA A 682 -18.82 -9.14 31.39
CA ALA A 682 -18.57 -8.65 30.03
C ALA A 682 -17.84 -9.70 29.17
N GLY A 683 -16.79 -10.33 29.73
CA GLY A 683 -16.06 -11.42 29.07
C GLY A 683 -16.92 -12.64 28.76
N ALA A 684 -17.83 -13.03 29.66
CA ALA A 684 -18.75 -14.16 29.44
C ALA A 684 -19.72 -13.96 28.25
N HIS A 685 -20.03 -12.71 27.89
CA HIS A 685 -20.85 -12.35 26.72
C HIS A 685 -20.04 -11.85 25.51
N HIS A 686 -18.71 -12.07 25.50
CA HIS A 686 -17.79 -11.59 24.45
C HIS A 686 -17.82 -10.08 24.19
N LYS A 687 -18.07 -9.27 25.22
CA LYS A 687 -18.11 -7.82 25.12
C LYS A 687 -16.90 -7.21 25.82
N GLY A 688 -16.29 -6.21 25.20
CA GLY A 688 -15.23 -5.42 25.82
C GLY A 688 -15.80 -4.51 26.91
N LEU A 689 -15.04 -4.31 27.99
CA LEU A 689 -15.43 -3.44 29.10
C LEU A 689 -14.77 -2.05 28.96
N LEU A 690 -15.58 -1.01 28.83
CA LEU A 690 -15.11 0.38 28.89
C LEU A 690 -15.35 0.96 30.28
N THR A 691 -14.29 1.11 31.08
CA THR A 691 -14.39 1.74 32.40
C THR A 691 -14.15 3.25 32.32
N ILE A 692 -15.05 4.04 32.89
CA ILE A 692 -14.99 5.49 33.02
C ILE A 692 -15.13 5.86 34.49
N SER A 693 -14.18 6.64 35.02
CA SER A 693 -14.39 7.29 36.30
C SER A 693 -15.23 8.55 36.10
N CYS A 694 -16.20 8.78 36.98
CA CYS A 694 -16.94 10.05 37.05
C CYS A 694 -16.01 11.28 37.17
N ASN A 695 -14.78 11.07 37.64
CA ASN A 695 -13.70 12.04 37.73
C ASN A 695 -13.28 12.62 36.37
N ASP A 696 -13.40 11.83 35.30
CA ASP A 696 -12.91 12.18 33.95
C ASP A 696 -13.92 12.99 33.14
N LEU A 697 -15.21 12.89 33.51
CA LEU A 697 -16.33 13.50 32.80
C LEU A 697 -16.45 15.02 33.01
N GLY A 698 -15.78 15.59 34.02
CA GLY A 698 -15.84 17.04 34.31
C GLY A 698 -16.70 17.38 35.52
N ILE A 699 -16.93 18.68 35.75
CA ILE A 699 -17.56 19.22 36.96
C ILE A 699 -18.88 19.97 36.70
N ASP A 700 -19.22 20.13 35.43
CA ASP A 700 -20.39 20.81 34.91
C ASP A 700 -21.22 19.85 34.04
N VAL A 701 -22.52 20.12 33.93
CA VAL A 701 -23.48 19.22 33.27
C VAL A 701 -23.17 19.09 31.77
N GLU A 702 -22.82 20.17 31.11
CA GLU A 702 -22.61 20.21 29.65
C GLU A 702 -21.37 19.40 29.23
N THR A 703 -20.22 19.61 29.88
CA THR A 703 -19.00 18.85 29.62
C THR A 703 -19.18 17.37 29.93
N MET A 704 -19.91 17.04 31.01
CA MET A 704 -20.22 15.66 31.39
C MET A 704 -21.12 14.98 30.36
N GLU A 705 -22.20 15.63 29.91
CA GLU A 705 -23.08 15.06 28.88
C GLU A 705 -22.36 14.90 27.54
N ASN A 706 -21.58 15.90 27.10
CA ASN A 706 -20.83 15.83 25.85
C ASN A 706 -19.79 14.70 25.86
N LYS A 707 -18.89 14.67 26.86
CA LYS A 707 -17.87 13.59 26.96
C LYS A 707 -18.49 12.20 27.06
N LEU A 708 -19.60 12.05 27.78
CA LEU A 708 -20.28 10.77 27.90
C LEU A 708 -20.97 10.36 26.60
N LEU A 709 -21.56 11.30 25.85
CA LEU A 709 -22.12 11.05 24.52
C LEU A 709 -21.05 10.66 23.50
N ASP A 710 -19.91 11.37 23.47
CA ASP A 710 -18.77 11.04 22.64
C ASP A 710 -18.28 9.63 22.96
N THR A 711 -18.12 9.32 24.25
CA THR A 711 -17.67 8.01 24.71
C THR A 711 -18.68 6.90 24.38
N ILE A 712 -19.98 7.16 24.51
CA ILE A 712 -21.05 6.26 24.08
C ILE A 712 -20.96 6.00 22.58
N SER A 713 -20.73 7.02 21.75
CA SER A 713 -20.68 6.89 20.29
C SER A 713 -19.57 5.94 19.82
N LEU A 714 -18.41 5.99 20.48
CA LEU A 714 -17.24 5.16 20.18
C LEU A 714 -17.52 3.66 20.37
N VAL A 715 -18.30 3.28 21.39
CA VAL A 715 -18.52 1.87 21.78
C VAL A 715 -19.92 1.33 21.51
N LYS A 716 -20.84 2.18 21.06
CA LYS A 716 -22.21 1.79 20.72
C LYS A 716 -22.25 0.69 19.65
N ASN A 717 -21.50 0.83 18.57
CA ASN A 717 -21.55 -0.13 17.47
C ASN A 717 -20.96 -1.50 17.84
N GLY A 718 -20.12 -1.57 18.88
CA GLY A 718 -19.52 -2.81 19.35
C GLY A 718 -20.31 -3.53 20.45
N ASN A 719 -21.47 -2.99 20.84
CA ASN A 719 -22.30 -3.49 21.96
C ASN A 719 -21.47 -3.79 23.23
N CYS A 720 -20.44 -2.97 23.49
CA CYS A 720 -19.55 -3.11 24.65
C CYS A 720 -20.33 -2.95 25.97
N VAL A 721 -19.68 -3.24 27.09
CA VAL A 721 -20.22 -2.95 28.42
C VAL A 721 -19.63 -1.63 28.89
N LEU A 722 -20.48 -0.68 29.27
CA LEU A 722 -20.07 0.59 29.86
C LEU A 722 -19.98 0.43 31.39
N HIS A 723 -18.87 0.84 32.01
CA HIS A 723 -18.68 0.71 33.45
C HIS A 723 -18.34 2.05 34.08
N ILE A 724 -19.28 2.61 34.84
CA ILE A 724 -19.15 3.90 35.52
C ILE A 724 -18.72 3.68 36.97
N ILE A 725 -17.56 4.21 37.34
CA ILE A 725 -17.01 4.08 38.70
C ILE A 725 -16.96 5.40 39.45
N GLU A 726 -17.13 5.32 40.77
CA GLU A 726 -17.05 6.42 41.73
C GLU A 726 -18.07 7.57 41.53
N PRO A 727 -19.36 7.32 41.22
CA PRO A 727 -20.36 8.38 41.09
C PRO A 727 -20.55 9.18 42.38
N GLU A 728 -20.24 8.62 43.56
CA GLU A 728 -20.21 9.35 44.83
C GLU A 728 -19.26 10.57 44.79
N ASN A 729 -18.28 10.60 43.89
CA ASN A 729 -17.38 11.75 43.72
C ASN A 729 -18.09 13.00 43.19
N PHE A 730 -19.20 12.88 42.46
CA PHE A 730 -20.01 14.05 42.08
C PHE A 730 -20.67 14.72 43.30
N LEU A 731 -20.87 13.98 44.39
CA LEU A 731 -21.44 14.52 45.63
C LEU A 731 -20.37 15.18 46.51
N SER A 732 -19.15 14.65 46.50
CA SER A 732 -18.05 15.09 47.38
C SER A 732 -17.24 16.27 46.84
N ARG A 733 -17.20 16.48 45.51
CA ARG A 733 -16.21 17.37 44.86
C ARG A 733 -16.55 18.86 44.72
N GLN A 734 -17.78 19.29 45.00
CA GLN A 734 -18.11 20.72 45.07
C GLN A 734 -18.19 21.20 46.53
N GLU A 735 -17.53 22.34 46.80
CA GLU A 735 -17.49 23.01 48.10
C GLU A 735 -18.89 23.37 48.63
N LYS A 736 -18.94 23.77 49.91
CA LYS A 736 -20.17 24.00 50.69
C LYS A 736 -21.05 25.11 50.08
N GLY A 737 -21.97 24.75 49.19
CA GLY A 737 -22.91 25.68 48.55
C GLY A 737 -24.16 24.99 48.00
N ASP A 738 -24.06 24.42 46.80
CA ASP A 738 -25.23 23.94 46.05
C ASP A 738 -25.47 22.43 46.14
N SER A 739 -26.58 22.05 46.80
CA SER A 739 -27.17 20.71 46.68
C SER A 739 -27.91 20.52 45.35
N LEU A 740 -28.39 21.61 44.75
CA LEU A 740 -29.09 21.63 43.45
C LEU A 740 -28.17 21.16 42.32
N SER A 741 -26.95 21.69 42.23
CA SER A 741 -25.96 21.35 41.20
C SER A 741 -25.51 19.90 41.27
N LYS A 742 -25.41 19.31 42.49
CA LYS A 742 -25.05 17.90 42.72
C LYS A 742 -26.14 16.96 42.20
N ASN A 743 -27.40 17.25 42.52
CA ASN A 743 -28.54 16.47 42.02
C ASN A 743 -28.71 16.65 40.50
N ALA A 744 -28.38 17.82 39.95
CA ALA A 744 -28.42 18.06 38.51
C ALA A 744 -27.37 17.22 37.75
N LEU A 745 -26.13 17.14 38.24
CA LEU A 745 -25.08 16.29 37.65
C LEU A 745 -25.49 14.81 37.65
N MET A 746 -25.95 14.30 38.80
CA MET A 746 -26.41 12.91 38.90
C MET A 746 -27.61 12.64 37.99
N SER A 747 -28.60 13.53 37.96
CA SER A 747 -29.77 13.40 37.07
C SER A 747 -29.37 13.42 35.59
N ALA A 748 -28.45 14.32 35.20
CA ALA A 748 -27.95 14.40 33.82
C ALA A 748 -27.12 13.16 33.43
N LEU A 749 -26.33 12.60 34.36
CA LEU A 749 -25.60 11.34 34.16
C LEU A 749 -26.58 10.21 33.80
N PHE A 750 -27.60 9.96 34.62
CA PHE A 750 -28.61 8.94 34.33
C PHE A 750 -29.42 9.24 33.07
N ARG A 751 -29.77 10.51 32.82
CA ARG A 751 -30.44 10.94 31.59
C ARG A 751 -29.61 10.61 30.34
N THR A 752 -28.29 10.73 30.41
CA THR A 752 -27.40 10.44 29.28
C THR A 752 -27.02 8.96 29.19
N LEU A 753 -26.84 8.25 30.31
CA LEU A 753 -26.71 6.79 30.33
C LEU A 753 -27.96 6.09 29.75
N LYS A 754 -29.17 6.61 30.01
CA LYS A 754 -30.42 6.09 29.41
C LYS A 754 -30.50 6.28 27.88
N LYS A 755 -29.63 7.09 27.26
CA LYS A 755 -29.47 7.18 25.80
C LYS A 755 -28.58 6.05 25.25
N TYR A 756 -27.83 5.36 26.12
CA TYR A 756 -27.02 4.21 25.73
C TYR A 756 -27.89 2.96 25.65
N HIS A 757 -28.27 2.57 24.44
CA HIS A 757 -28.97 1.33 24.16
C HIS A 757 -28.04 0.11 24.27
N GLY A 758 -27.48 -0.13 25.45
CA GLY A 758 -26.54 -1.20 25.77
C GLY A 758 -26.56 -1.55 27.26
N VAL A 759 -25.57 -2.32 27.72
CA VAL A 759 -25.43 -2.70 29.12
C VAL A 759 -24.48 -1.75 29.85
N SER A 760 -24.93 -1.20 30.98
CA SER A 760 -24.15 -0.31 31.85
C SER A 760 -24.04 -0.85 33.26
N PHE A 761 -22.82 -1.03 33.78
CA PHE A 761 -22.56 -1.23 35.20
C PHE A 761 -22.26 0.11 35.88
N ILE A 762 -22.75 0.29 37.12
CA ILE A 762 -22.42 1.44 37.97
C ILE A 762 -21.87 0.92 39.29
N GLU A 763 -20.62 1.23 39.64
CA GLU A 763 -20.00 0.81 40.89
C GLU A 763 -20.08 1.90 41.96
N VAL A 764 -20.76 1.62 43.09
CA VAL A 764 -20.91 2.55 44.23
C VAL A 764 -20.23 2.00 45.49
N LYS A 765 -19.45 2.86 46.17
CA LYS A 765 -18.85 2.56 47.47
C LYS A 765 -19.77 3.01 48.60
N GLU A 766 -20.47 2.03 49.19
CA GLU A 766 -21.10 2.07 50.53
C GLU A 766 -21.67 3.41 51.06
N ASP A 767 -22.49 4.11 50.27
CA ASP A 767 -23.35 5.21 50.74
C ASP A 767 -24.83 4.79 50.68
N GLY A 768 -25.40 4.46 51.83
CA GLY A 768 -26.79 3.99 51.92
C GLY A 768 -27.86 5.01 51.52
N ALA A 769 -27.57 6.32 51.58
CA ALA A 769 -28.48 7.36 51.13
C ALA A 769 -28.44 7.49 49.61
N LEU A 770 -27.24 7.47 49.02
CA LEU A 770 -27.05 7.44 47.57
C LEU A 770 -27.65 6.17 46.96
N ILE A 771 -27.28 4.98 47.45
CA ILE A 771 -27.77 3.68 46.94
C ILE A 771 -29.31 3.66 46.90
N LYS A 772 -29.98 4.16 47.93
CA LYS A 772 -31.45 4.22 47.98
C LYS A 772 -32.06 5.15 46.91
N GLY A 773 -31.38 6.24 46.56
CA GLY A 773 -31.79 7.13 45.47
C GLY A 773 -31.45 6.61 44.07
N LEU A 774 -30.36 5.84 43.94
CA LEU A 774 -29.95 5.25 42.65
C LEU A 774 -30.74 3.99 42.31
N ALA A 775 -31.14 3.20 43.31
CA ALA A 775 -31.90 1.97 43.13
C ALA A 775 -33.27 2.17 42.44
N SER A 776 -33.81 3.39 42.41
CA SER A 776 -35.02 3.73 41.65
C SER A 776 -34.78 4.15 40.19
N GLU A 777 -33.53 4.36 39.79
CA GLU A 777 -33.15 4.83 38.45
C GLU A 777 -32.50 3.74 37.57
N VAL A 778 -32.23 2.56 38.14
CA VAL A 778 -31.56 1.40 37.52
C VAL A 778 -32.50 0.18 37.43
N ASP A 779 -32.20 -0.75 36.56
CA ASP A 779 -33.02 -1.94 36.30
C ASP A 779 -32.72 -3.09 37.28
N VAL A 780 -31.46 -3.23 37.69
CA VAL A 780 -30.99 -4.27 38.63
C VAL A 780 -30.04 -3.67 39.67
N SER A 781 -30.15 -4.11 40.92
CA SER A 781 -29.25 -3.72 42.02
C SER A 781 -28.68 -4.96 42.69
N VAL A 782 -27.35 -5.03 42.79
CA VAL A 782 -26.59 -6.18 43.30
C VAL A 782 -25.76 -5.76 44.50
N ALA A 783 -26.03 -6.39 45.65
CA ALA A 783 -25.36 -6.09 46.91
C ALA A 783 -24.15 -7.00 47.12
N PHE A 784 -22.95 -6.42 47.20
CA PHE A 784 -21.74 -7.13 47.58
C PHE A 784 -21.49 -6.95 49.08
N ASN A 785 -21.51 -8.06 49.81
CA ASN A 785 -21.24 -8.09 51.25
C ASN A 785 -19.74 -8.29 51.53
N LEU A 786 -19.37 -8.18 52.80
CA LEU A 786 -18.03 -8.56 53.27
C LEU A 786 -17.82 -10.07 53.07
N LEU A 787 -16.57 -10.46 52.79
CA LEU A 787 -16.21 -11.86 52.56
C LEU A 787 -16.41 -12.69 53.84
N ASP A 788 -17.13 -13.81 53.72
CA ASP A 788 -17.17 -14.81 54.79
C ASP A 788 -15.90 -15.68 54.81
N LEU A 789 -15.80 -16.59 55.78
CA LEU A 789 -14.64 -17.47 55.93
C LEU A 789 -14.48 -18.42 54.73
N ASP A 790 -15.58 -18.96 54.20
CA ASP A 790 -15.54 -19.94 53.11
C ASP A 790 -15.16 -19.27 51.78
N GLN A 791 -15.69 -18.07 51.52
CA GLN A 791 -15.30 -17.20 50.40
C GLN A 791 -13.84 -16.77 50.51
N THR A 792 -13.38 -16.40 51.71
CA THR A 792 -11.97 -16.06 51.97
C THR A 792 -11.07 -17.26 51.63
N LEU A 793 -11.39 -18.45 52.13
CA LEU A 793 -10.62 -19.67 51.85
C LEU A 793 -10.69 -20.09 50.38
N ALA A 794 -11.83 -19.90 49.71
CA ALA A 794 -11.94 -20.11 48.27
C ALA A 794 -11.01 -19.18 47.48
N LEU A 795 -10.98 -17.89 47.83
CA LEU A 795 -10.11 -16.91 47.17
C LEU A 795 -8.61 -17.18 47.43
N PHE A 796 -8.25 -17.65 48.62
CA PHE A 796 -6.90 -18.13 48.91
C PHE A 796 -6.54 -19.36 48.07
N LYS A 797 -7.43 -20.36 47.94
CA LYS A 797 -7.21 -21.53 47.06
C LYS A 797 -7.04 -21.14 45.59
N MET A 798 -7.87 -20.21 45.09
CA MET A 798 -7.78 -19.69 43.72
C MET A 798 -6.43 -19.01 43.47
N ASN A 799 -5.98 -18.16 44.39
CA ASN A 799 -4.65 -17.53 44.30
C ASN A 799 -3.52 -18.56 44.39
N ILE A 800 -3.63 -19.57 45.27
CA ILE A 800 -2.65 -20.66 45.36
C ILE A 800 -2.50 -21.38 44.01
N GLU A 801 -3.59 -21.74 43.33
CA GLU A 801 -3.49 -22.40 42.02
C GLU A 801 -2.95 -21.48 40.92
N HIS A 802 -3.38 -20.21 40.88
CA HIS A 802 -2.82 -19.22 39.96
C HIS A 802 -1.30 -19.04 40.13
N TYR A 803 -0.82 -18.94 41.38
CA TYR A 803 0.62 -18.82 41.63
C TYR A 803 1.38 -20.14 41.42
N LYS A 804 0.76 -21.32 41.56
CA LYS A 804 1.36 -22.60 41.12
C LYS A 804 1.56 -22.62 39.60
N GLN A 805 0.61 -22.11 38.83
CA GLN A 805 0.72 -21.99 37.37
C GLN A 805 1.85 -21.02 36.97
N ILE A 806 1.89 -19.82 37.57
CA ILE A 806 2.99 -18.86 37.38
C ILE A 806 4.36 -19.48 37.72
N ALA A 807 4.45 -20.24 38.83
CA ALA A 807 5.69 -20.90 39.24
C ALA A 807 6.16 -21.97 38.23
N ARG A 808 5.24 -22.78 37.68
CA ARG A 808 5.54 -23.76 36.62
C ARG A 808 6.02 -23.06 35.35
N GLN A 809 5.32 -22.03 34.89
CA GLN A 809 5.64 -21.35 33.64
C GLN A 809 6.98 -20.60 33.73
N ARG A 810 7.22 -19.85 34.81
CA ARG A 810 8.53 -19.21 35.04
C ARG A 810 9.69 -20.21 35.09
N ALA A 811 9.48 -21.40 35.66
CA ALA A 811 10.50 -22.44 35.68
C ALA A 811 10.82 -22.98 34.27
N ALA A 812 9.80 -23.14 33.42
CA ALA A 812 9.97 -23.52 32.02
C ALA A 812 10.70 -22.43 31.21
N ASP A 813 10.30 -21.17 31.35
CA ASP A 813 10.84 -20.05 30.56
C ASP A 813 12.27 -19.65 30.98
N THR A 814 12.61 -19.76 32.27
CA THR A 814 13.89 -19.29 32.83
C THR A 814 14.87 -20.38 33.23
N GLY A 815 14.45 -21.66 33.19
CA GLY A 815 15.24 -22.80 33.67
C GLY A 815 15.51 -22.81 35.19
N GLN A 816 14.88 -21.92 35.96
CA GLN A 816 15.06 -21.85 37.42
C GLN A 816 14.20 -22.88 38.18
N LEU A 817 14.59 -23.17 39.43
CA LEU A 817 13.78 -23.98 40.35
C LEU A 817 12.38 -23.36 40.55
N ALA A 818 11.35 -24.18 40.33
CA ALA A 818 9.96 -23.81 40.56
C ALA A 818 9.68 -23.55 42.05
N LEU A 819 8.84 -22.56 42.34
CA LEU A 819 8.42 -22.21 43.70
C LEU A 819 7.37 -23.21 44.21
N VAL A 820 7.70 -23.94 45.28
CA VAL A 820 6.84 -24.92 45.94
C VAL A 820 5.83 -24.20 46.86
N ILE A 821 4.55 -24.21 46.51
CA ILE A 821 3.52 -23.52 47.30
C ILE A 821 2.94 -24.46 48.35
N ARG A 822 3.23 -24.20 49.63
CA ARG A 822 2.80 -24.99 50.80
C ARG A 822 1.36 -24.66 51.19
N GLU A 823 0.42 -25.12 50.36
CA GLU A 823 -1.02 -24.83 50.43
C GLU A 823 -1.62 -24.94 51.83
N GLU A 824 -1.42 -26.06 52.54
CA GLU A 824 -1.96 -26.26 53.91
C GLU A 824 -1.50 -25.18 54.89
N SER A 825 -0.24 -24.73 54.80
CA SER A 825 0.29 -23.69 55.69
C SER A 825 -0.35 -22.33 55.43
N ILE A 826 -0.63 -22.02 54.16
CA ILE A 826 -1.24 -20.76 53.73
C ILE A 826 -2.74 -20.74 54.08
N LEU A 827 -3.44 -21.86 53.92
CA LEU A 827 -4.84 -21.99 54.35
C LEU A 827 -4.97 -21.94 55.87
N THR A 828 -4.04 -22.55 56.62
CA THR A 828 -3.99 -22.45 58.09
C THR A 828 -3.78 -20.99 58.54
N PHE A 829 -2.92 -20.24 57.84
CA PHE A 829 -2.76 -18.80 58.07
C PHE A 829 -4.08 -18.05 57.84
N ALA A 830 -4.74 -18.24 56.70
CA ALA A 830 -5.99 -17.57 56.37
C ALA A 830 -7.10 -17.82 57.41
N GLN A 831 -7.25 -19.07 57.88
CA GLN A 831 -8.20 -19.43 58.94
C GLN A 831 -7.89 -18.70 60.26
N GLN A 832 -6.62 -18.66 60.67
CA GLN A 832 -6.21 -18.02 61.93
C GLN A 832 -6.35 -16.49 61.86
N SER A 833 -5.96 -15.87 60.75
CA SER A 833 -6.10 -14.41 60.57
C SER A 833 -7.56 -13.96 60.58
N PHE A 834 -8.46 -14.70 59.91
CA PHE A 834 -9.90 -14.40 59.91
C PHE A 834 -10.48 -14.45 61.34
N ALA A 835 -10.10 -15.44 62.14
CA ALA A 835 -10.53 -15.56 63.54
C ALA A 835 -10.04 -14.41 64.45
N THR A 836 -8.96 -13.70 64.08
CA THR A 836 -8.42 -12.56 64.83
C THR A 836 -9.02 -11.20 64.47
N PHE A 837 -10.14 -11.16 63.74
CA PHE A 837 -10.86 -9.94 63.30
C PHE A 837 -10.08 -8.98 62.40
N PHE A 838 -8.84 -9.32 62.00
CA PHE A 838 -8.01 -8.54 61.07
C PHE A 838 -7.99 -9.25 59.71
N TRP A 839 -9.08 -9.14 58.95
CA TRP A 839 -9.27 -9.85 57.68
C TRP A 839 -9.02 -8.92 56.48
N TRP A 840 -8.53 -9.52 55.38
CA TRP A 840 -8.23 -8.82 54.13
C TRP A 840 -9.37 -8.97 53.13
N ASN A 841 -9.72 -7.89 52.44
CA ASN A 841 -10.54 -7.94 51.24
C ASN A 841 -9.78 -8.61 50.07
N GLY A 842 -10.49 -8.90 48.97
CA GLY A 842 -9.90 -9.65 47.86
C GLY A 842 -8.70 -8.97 47.20
N HIS A 843 -8.69 -7.63 47.16
CA HIS A 843 -7.57 -6.86 46.64
C HIS A 843 -6.33 -6.92 47.56
N GLN A 844 -6.53 -6.83 48.88
CA GLN A 844 -5.49 -7.02 49.89
C GLN A 844 -4.92 -8.45 49.84
N ILE A 845 -5.76 -9.48 49.66
CA ILE A 845 -5.34 -10.88 49.48
C ILE A 845 -4.43 -11.02 48.25
N SER A 846 -4.87 -10.57 47.07
CA SER A 846 -4.07 -10.66 45.84
C SER A 846 -2.74 -9.91 45.94
N LYS A 847 -2.72 -8.71 46.57
CA LYS A 847 -1.49 -7.97 46.89
C LYS A 847 -0.58 -8.75 47.84
N ALA A 848 -1.13 -9.38 48.88
CA ALA A 848 -0.37 -10.18 49.83
C ALA A 848 0.31 -11.38 49.13
N PHE A 849 -0.39 -12.06 48.22
CA PHE A 849 0.22 -13.12 47.39
C PHE A 849 1.36 -12.60 46.51
N GLN A 850 1.20 -11.44 45.86
CA GLN A 850 2.25 -10.84 45.04
C GLN A 850 3.49 -10.48 45.87
N MET A 851 3.30 -9.85 47.03
CA MET A 851 4.37 -9.49 47.96
C MET A 851 5.06 -10.75 48.54
N ALA A 852 4.29 -11.71 49.04
CA ALA A 852 4.82 -12.93 49.66
C ALA A 852 5.58 -13.81 48.66
N THR A 853 5.08 -13.92 47.43
CA THR A 853 5.78 -14.59 46.32
C THR A 853 7.09 -13.90 45.98
N SER A 854 7.08 -12.56 45.88
CA SER A 854 8.29 -11.79 45.57
C SER A 854 9.33 -11.92 46.70
N LEU A 855 8.89 -11.90 47.95
CA LEU A 855 9.73 -12.13 49.13
C LEU A 855 10.35 -13.53 49.12
N ALA A 856 9.56 -14.57 48.82
CA ALA A 856 10.04 -15.95 48.74
C ALA A 856 11.13 -16.14 47.67
N TYR A 857 10.97 -15.54 46.47
CA TYR A 857 12.00 -15.57 45.43
C TYR A 857 13.30 -14.85 45.83
N VAL A 858 13.23 -13.79 46.64
CA VAL A 858 14.40 -13.02 47.07
C VAL A 858 15.11 -13.67 48.27
N GLU A 859 14.37 -14.05 49.31
CA GLU A 859 14.94 -14.66 50.53
C GLU A 859 15.57 -16.04 50.26
N GLN A 860 15.09 -16.75 49.23
CA GLN A 860 15.49 -18.12 48.91
C GLN A 860 16.22 -18.22 47.56
N LYS A 861 16.87 -17.13 47.13
CA LYS A 861 17.56 -17.06 45.83
C LYS A 861 18.61 -18.17 45.67
N ASP A 862 19.39 -18.42 46.71
CA ASP A 862 20.50 -19.39 46.74
C ASP A 862 20.14 -20.70 47.47
N ALA A 863 18.86 -20.92 47.77
CA ALA A 863 18.38 -22.12 48.48
C ALA A 863 18.24 -23.33 47.54
N THR A 864 18.45 -24.54 48.08
CA THR A 864 18.28 -25.82 47.36
C THR A 864 16.82 -26.15 47.04
N GLU A 865 15.88 -25.56 47.77
CA GLU A 865 14.44 -25.60 47.53
C GLU A 865 13.90 -24.18 47.72
N ARG A 866 13.00 -23.73 46.85
CA ARG A 866 12.27 -22.47 46.99
C ARG A 866 10.82 -22.76 47.33
N TYR A 867 10.30 -22.20 48.42
CA TYR A 867 8.91 -22.42 48.83
C TYR A 867 8.20 -21.14 49.27
N LEU A 868 6.89 -21.10 49.03
CA LEU A 868 5.96 -20.09 49.57
C LEU A 868 5.10 -20.74 50.65
N GLY A 869 5.03 -20.12 51.82
CA GLY A 869 4.28 -20.63 52.98
C GLY A 869 3.88 -19.52 53.95
N ARG A 870 3.27 -19.95 55.07
CA ARG A 870 2.73 -19.10 56.15
C ARG A 870 3.65 -17.96 56.58
N GLU A 871 4.92 -18.28 56.84
CA GLU A 871 5.94 -17.34 57.33
C GLU A 871 6.14 -16.12 56.42
N HIS A 872 5.92 -16.26 55.10
CA HIS A 872 5.98 -15.13 54.17
C HIS A 872 4.76 -14.21 54.32
N PHE A 873 3.57 -14.77 54.54
CA PHE A 873 2.35 -13.99 54.77
C PHE A 873 2.36 -13.29 56.14
N GLU A 874 2.93 -13.91 57.18
CA GLU A 874 3.12 -13.27 58.50
C GLU A 874 4.07 -12.07 58.44
N LYS A 875 5.12 -12.12 57.59
CA LYS A 875 5.99 -10.97 57.32
C LYS A 875 5.24 -9.86 56.56
N VAL A 876 4.51 -10.24 55.50
CA VAL A 876 3.77 -9.32 54.63
C VAL A 876 2.59 -8.64 55.34
N MET A 877 2.00 -9.27 56.36
CA MET A 877 0.87 -8.70 57.11
C MET A 877 1.13 -7.32 57.71
N LYS A 878 2.37 -6.97 58.01
CA LYS A 878 2.75 -5.64 58.53
C LYS A 878 2.79 -4.53 57.47
N PHE A 879 2.67 -4.90 56.19
CA PHE A 879 2.85 -4.00 55.04
C PHE A 879 1.62 -3.94 54.11
N VAL A 880 0.60 -4.77 54.34
CA VAL A 880 -0.69 -4.67 53.66
C VAL A 880 -1.56 -3.69 54.45
N PRO A 881 -1.87 -2.49 53.89
CA PRO A 881 -2.66 -1.46 54.55
C PRO A 881 -4.15 -1.78 54.57
#